data_AF-A0AAW1MIA9-F1
#
_entry.id   AF-A0AAW1MIA9-F1
#
_cell.length_a   1.000
_cell.length_b   1.000
_cell.length_c   1.000
_cell.angle_alpha   90.00
_cell.angle_beta   90.00
_cell.angle_gamma   90.00
#
_symmetry.space_group_name_H-M   'P 1'
#
loop_
_entity.id
_entity.type
_entity.pdbx_description
1 polymer ?
#
loop_
_entity_poly.entity_id
_entity_poly.type
_entity_poly.pdbx_seq_one_letter_code
_entity_poly.pdbx_strand_id
1 'polypeptide(L)'
;MNTVCCTANFSTFLRISLSKQRLVPSIVNSITSKAPILSNNVRKYSSQEAAIKSQPGVFQSISESAPVEYLQNFLVYVHEQSGLPWWATIVATTILLRSCITVPFAIYQQSILAKVENITAEMPAIAKELQKETAMAVQMYKWDAKMAKYQYKQSLKKQWNKLVIRDNCHPFKASILLWFQIPLWVSYSMSLRNLVYLLPKGDLGAHLIFMELSIGGFGWIPNLTEVDASYILPVALGLINLANIELQSLSRSKAQSKFQKYLTYFIRGISIVMVPIAASVPSCLALYWTTSSVYGLVQSLILMSPKVKRVFHIPRTPSELENPYDHVISNFKNKYLSNIKLKKGDEHTHIYEDGEEVVLWMNTVGPYHNRQETYAYFSLPFCKGPKESINHYHETLSEALQGVELEISGLDIQFKRDVPKIKYCEVQLHEEKYKALVYAVKNHYWYQMYLDDLPIWGIVGEVTESNYYIWTHKKFEIGRNWGIVGEVTESNYYIWTHKKFEIGRNGDQIVDVNITSEDKVPLTREGKLSFTYEVIWKTSNIKFADRFDKYLDPSFFQHRIHWFSIFNSFMMVIFLVGLVSMILMRTLRKDYARYSKDEELDDMERDLGDEYGWKQVHGDVFRPASHAMLFSALVGSGYQLTTVALSVIIFAILGELYTERGSLLSTAIFVYAATSPVNGYFGGSLYARMGGKLWIRQMLASAFLLPALLCGTAFCINFIAIYYHASRAIPFGTMVAVTCICLFIILPLTLVGTVLGRNLAGQPDHPCRINAVPRPIPEKKWFMEPGVIILLGGVLPFASIFIEMYFIFTSFWAYKIYYVYGFMLLVLVILLIVVVCVTIVCSYFLLNAEDYRWQWTSFLAAGSTAAYVYAYSIYYFFFKTKMYGLFQTTFYFGYMAVFSLGLGIMCGTVGYIGFTRYLQKSKNISFNTVAYQNHSKFKQEALQNHALCKPVMKFVIYGKKGSGRSIALAHIVHYGYMNKFLLVHVPWVGTWMRRCKEYSNSTTKEGYVDLNLDAVTWLTHFKHQNLDLLNNPELVTATEYTWSKREITPKGSKLLDLVEHGINRVKYASDCVVAVAEEIKLLSSSGKCRTLVAVDGYNAFFYPHTRVYTEKKEVVHPHKVTLSQAFLALTKHNWTNGVCVLTVDEIAVGEKDQSSHFPRYLLGKSGFEHLDPFIPVEIPDYTNKEFTSCMDYYKDRKWVRDFPGIDDELRATSGFIFFFVIFICRDFVLNISPPFFSLLLMLF
;
A
#
# COMPACT_ATOMS: atom_id res chain seq x y z
N MET A 1 -6.07 -69.08 0.48
CA MET A 1 -7.09 -70.13 0.20
C MET A 1 -8.40 -69.42 -0.07
N ASN A 2 -9.04 -69.39 -1.23
CA ASN A 2 -8.93 -70.15 -2.48
C ASN A 2 -9.13 -69.22 -3.69
N THR A 3 -8.42 -69.53 -4.76
CA THR A 3 -8.52 -69.04 -6.14
C THR A 3 -9.73 -69.66 -6.87
N VAL A 4 -10.44 -68.90 -7.72
CA VAL A 4 -10.94 -69.32 -9.07
C VAL A 4 -11.22 -68.07 -9.93
N CYS A 5 -10.91 -68.20 -11.22
CA CYS A 5 -10.87 -67.25 -12.33
C CYS A 5 -12.22 -66.99 -13.06
N CYS A 6 -12.15 -66.06 -14.03
CA CYS A 6 -12.95 -65.91 -15.26
C CYS A 6 -14.08 -64.85 -15.35
N THR A 7 -13.73 -63.73 -16.00
CA THR A 7 -14.40 -63.09 -17.16
C THR A 7 -15.93 -63.19 -17.31
N ALA A 8 -16.64 -62.04 -17.30
CA ALA A 8 -17.50 -61.55 -18.40
C ALA A 8 -18.46 -60.42 -17.98
N ASN A 9 -18.65 -59.48 -18.93
CA ASN A 9 -19.83 -58.64 -19.18
C ASN A 9 -20.05 -57.32 -18.40
N PHE A 10 -19.72 -56.25 -19.13
CA PHE A 10 -19.90 -54.82 -18.87
C PHE A 10 -21.37 -54.32 -19.01
N SER A 11 -22.37 -55.20 -19.08
CA SER A 11 -23.77 -54.84 -19.37
C SER A 11 -24.74 -54.96 -18.19
N THR A 12 -24.27 -55.40 -17.01
CA THR A 12 -25.13 -55.59 -15.81
C THR A 12 -24.96 -54.48 -14.75
N PHE A 13 -24.01 -53.55 -14.94
CA PHE A 13 -23.73 -52.47 -13.99
C PHE A 13 -24.76 -51.30 -14.06
N LEU A 14 -25.55 -51.24 -15.12
CA LEU A 14 -26.53 -50.16 -15.34
C LEU A 14 -27.92 -50.41 -14.71
N ARG A 15 -28.17 -51.58 -14.09
CA ARG A 15 -29.46 -51.89 -13.43
C ARG A 15 -29.42 -52.00 -11.90
N ILE A 16 -28.25 -51.87 -11.26
CA ILE A 16 -28.12 -51.97 -9.79
C ILE A 16 -27.82 -50.61 -9.13
N SER A 17 -27.59 -49.54 -9.92
CA SER A 17 -27.40 -48.18 -9.38
C SER A 17 -28.72 -47.50 -8.94
N LEU A 18 -29.89 -48.04 -9.30
CA LEU A 18 -31.20 -47.40 -9.06
C LEU A 18 -31.98 -47.90 -7.83
N SER A 19 -31.43 -48.80 -7.00
CA SER A 19 -32.14 -49.31 -5.81
C SER A 19 -31.49 -49.02 -4.45
N LYS A 20 -30.36 -48.29 -4.40
CA LYS A 20 -29.62 -48.00 -3.14
C LYS A 20 -29.67 -46.55 -2.65
N GLN A 21 -30.67 -45.76 -3.08
CA GLN A 21 -30.84 -44.36 -2.62
C GLN A 21 -31.98 -44.11 -1.61
N ARG A 22 -32.63 -45.16 -1.06
CA ARG A 22 -33.77 -44.96 -0.14
C ARG A 22 -33.59 -45.33 1.33
N LEU A 23 -32.43 -45.82 1.78
CA LEU A 23 -32.30 -46.37 3.14
C LEU A 23 -31.15 -45.82 4.00
N VAL A 24 -30.39 -44.82 3.53
CA VAL A 24 -29.24 -44.27 4.27
C VAL A 24 -29.55 -43.04 5.14
N PRO A 25 -30.59 -42.20 4.90
CA PRO A 25 -30.84 -41.04 5.76
C PRO A 25 -31.29 -41.37 7.19
N SER A 26 -31.87 -42.55 7.45
CA SER A 26 -32.39 -42.89 8.79
C SER A 26 -31.32 -43.41 9.75
N ILE A 27 -30.23 -44.01 9.23
CA ILE A 27 -29.15 -44.56 10.04
C ILE A 27 -28.20 -43.46 10.50
N VAL A 28 -27.94 -42.47 9.64
CA VAL A 28 -27.06 -41.33 9.97
C VAL A 28 -27.68 -40.44 11.05
N ASN A 29 -29.01 -40.21 11.02
CA ASN A 29 -29.71 -39.45 12.05
C ASN A 29 -29.84 -40.19 13.40
N SER A 30 -29.73 -41.51 13.40
CA SER A 30 -29.70 -42.32 14.63
C SER A 30 -28.36 -42.20 15.37
N ILE A 31 -27.25 -42.02 14.65
CA ILE A 31 -25.89 -42.02 15.22
C ILE A 31 -25.49 -40.63 15.74
N THR A 32 -26.05 -39.55 15.17
CA THR A 32 -25.72 -38.16 15.53
C THR A 32 -26.27 -37.69 16.89
N SER A 33 -27.12 -38.46 17.57
CA SER A 33 -27.73 -38.07 18.85
C SER A 33 -26.95 -38.46 20.11
N LYS A 34 -25.81 -39.18 20.01
CA LYS A 34 -25.18 -39.85 21.18
C LYS A 34 -23.70 -39.55 21.45
N ALA A 35 -23.06 -38.56 20.82
CA ALA A 35 -21.64 -38.27 21.09
C ALA A 35 -21.32 -36.77 21.23
N PRO A 36 -20.98 -36.25 22.43
CA PRO A 36 -20.64 -34.83 22.65
C PRO A 36 -19.30 -34.40 22.02
N ILE A 37 -18.52 -35.33 21.45
CA ILE A 37 -17.22 -35.05 20.83
C ILE A 37 -17.38 -34.49 19.40
N LEU A 38 -18.48 -34.78 18.70
CA LEU A 38 -18.70 -34.30 17.33
C LEU A 38 -19.13 -32.82 17.25
N SER A 39 -19.76 -32.27 18.29
CA SER A 39 -20.31 -30.90 18.24
C SER A 39 -19.24 -29.80 18.20
N ASN A 40 -18.08 -30.04 18.79
CA ASN A 40 -16.95 -29.10 18.76
C ASN A 40 -16.27 -29.06 17.38
N ASN A 41 -16.21 -30.20 16.69
CA ASN A 41 -15.66 -30.25 15.34
C ASN A 41 -16.58 -29.54 14.35
N VAL A 42 -17.91 -29.76 14.42
CA VAL A 42 -18.93 -29.06 13.60
C VAL A 42 -18.89 -27.54 13.75
N ARG A 43 -18.60 -27.02 14.96
CA ARG A 43 -18.47 -25.58 15.19
C ARG A 43 -17.19 -25.00 14.55
N LYS A 44 -16.06 -25.75 14.57
CA LYS A 44 -14.80 -25.42 13.87
C LYS A 44 -14.99 -25.40 12.33
N TYR A 45 -15.80 -26.31 11.78
CA TYR A 45 -16.12 -26.35 10.34
C TYR A 45 -16.90 -25.12 9.86
N SER A 46 -17.87 -24.64 10.63
CA SER A 46 -18.64 -23.44 10.27
C SER A 46 -17.78 -22.15 10.18
N SER A 47 -16.72 -22.07 10.99
CA SER A 47 -15.74 -20.96 10.92
C SER A 47 -14.75 -21.08 9.75
N GLN A 48 -14.45 -22.31 9.31
CA GLN A 48 -13.59 -22.55 8.13
C GLN A 48 -14.33 -22.27 6.81
N GLU A 49 -15.62 -22.62 6.71
CA GLU A 49 -16.46 -22.24 5.54
C GLU A 49 -16.55 -20.72 5.33
N ALA A 50 -16.56 -19.94 6.42
CA ALA A 50 -16.57 -18.48 6.36
C ALA A 50 -15.23 -17.88 5.84
N ALA A 51 -14.09 -18.50 6.16
CA ALA A 51 -12.77 -18.11 5.67
C ALA A 51 -12.51 -18.55 4.21
N ILE A 52 -13.22 -19.58 3.74
CA ILE A 52 -13.15 -20.07 2.35
C ILE A 52 -13.86 -19.13 1.38
N LYS A 53 -14.96 -18.49 1.78
CA LYS A 53 -15.69 -17.50 0.97
C LYS A 53 -14.96 -16.17 0.76
N SER A 54 -13.80 -15.95 1.38
CA SER A 54 -13.00 -14.72 1.26
C SER A 54 -11.71 -14.87 0.43
N GLN A 55 -11.48 -15.99 -0.26
CA GLN A 55 -10.26 -16.20 -1.06
C GLN A 55 -10.33 -15.47 -2.43
N PRO A 56 -9.22 -14.89 -2.94
CA PRO A 56 -9.16 -14.25 -4.25
C PRO A 56 -9.47 -15.23 -5.40
N GLY A 57 -10.19 -14.78 -6.44
CA GLY A 57 -10.64 -15.63 -7.55
C GLY A 57 -9.56 -16.43 -8.29
N VAL A 58 -8.29 -16.00 -8.26
CA VAL A 58 -7.16 -16.73 -8.86
C VAL A 58 -6.92 -18.09 -8.17
N PHE A 59 -7.07 -18.16 -6.84
CA PHE A 59 -6.86 -19.40 -6.10
C PHE A 59 -7.92 -20.44 -6.40
N GLN A 60 -9.16 -20.00 -6.62
CA GLN A 60 -10.26 -20.87 -7.02
C GLN A 60 -10.02 -21.43 -8.43
N SER A 61 -9.63 -20.58 -9.39
CA SER A 61 -9.32 -21.05 -10.75
C SER A 61 -8.15 -22.04 -10.81
N ILE A 62 -7.15 -21.90 -9.93
CA ILE A 62 -6.04 -22.87 -9.84
C ILE A 62 -6.50 -24.16 -9.15
N SER A 63 -7.28 -24.07 -8.07
CA SER A 63 -7.84 -25.22 -7.34
C SER A 63 -8.71 -26.12 -8.23
N GLU A 64 -9.47 -25.51 -9.15
CA GLU A 64 -10.35 -26.19 -10.12
C GLU A 64 -9.63 -26.57 -11.43
N SER A 65 -8.31 -26.37 -11.53
CA SER A 65 -7.57 -26.69 -12.74
C SER A 65 -7.34 -28.20 -12.92
N ALA A 66 -7.39 -28.68 -14.16
CA ALA A 66 -7.21 -30.10 -14.49
C ALA A 66 -5.93 -30.74 -13.89
N PRO A 67 -4.74 -30.09 -13.88
CA PRO A 67 -3.55 -30.66 -13.25
C PRO A 67 -3.70 -30.92 -11.75
N VAL A 68 -4.47 -30.08 -11.04
CA VAL A 68 -4.74 -30.25 -9.61
C VAL A 68 -5.69 -31.42 -9.38
N GLU A 69 -6.74 -31.54 -10.19
CA GLU A 69 -7.69 -32.66 -10.13
C GLU A 69 -7.01 -34.01 -10.41
N TYR A 70 -6.18 -34.10 -11.45
CA TYR A 70 -5.44 -35.33 -11.75
C TYR A 70 -4.48 -35.72 -10.62
N LEU A 71 -3.76 -34.76 -10.04
CA LEU A 71 -2.86 -35.03 -8.91
C LEU A 71 -3.62 -35.44 -7.65
N GLN A 72 -4.77 -34.82 -7.38
CA GLN A 72 -5.64 -35.17 -6.27
C GLN A 72 -6.14 -36.61 -6.40
N ASN A 73 -6.65 -36.99 -7.58
CA ASN A 73 -7.11 -38.34 -7.86
C ASN A 73 -5.95 -39.35 -7.81
N PHE A 74 -4.76 -38.98 -8.28
CA PHE A 74 -3.57 -39.81 -8.18
C PHE A 74 -3.14 -40.08 -6.73
N LEU A 75 -3.18 -39.07 -5.85
CA LEU A 75 -2.87 -39.21 -4.43
C LEU A 75 -3.83 -40.17 -3.73
N VAL A 76 -5.13 -40.01 -3.97
CA VAL A 76 -6.18 -40.89 -3.43
C VAL A 76 -6.01 -42.31 -3.96
N TYR A 77 -5.78 -42.47 -5.26
CA TYR A 77 -5.56 -43.78 -5.88
C TYR A 77 -4.35 -44.51 -5.28
N VAL A 78 -3.22 -43.81 -5.10
CA VAL A 78 -2.03 -44.41 -4.47
C VAL A 78 -2.31 -44.77 -3.01
N HIS A 79 -3.03 -43.95 -2.26
CA HIS A 79 -3.43 -44.25 -0.89
C HIS A 79 -4.29 -45.53 -0.83
N GLU A 80 -5.36 -45.60 -1.61
CA GLU A 80 -6.31 -46.72 -1.64
C GLU A 80 -5.66 -48.04 -2.08
N GLN A 81 -4.77 -47.99 -3.08
CA GLN A 81 -4.10 -49.20 -3.59
C GLN A 81 -2.95 -49.67 -2.71
N SER A 82 -2.22 -48.75 -2.07
CA SER A 82 -1.05 -49.10 -1.24
C SER A 82 -1.41 -49.44 0.21
N GLY A 83 -2.54 -48.93 0.72
CA GLY A 83 -2.92 -49.06 2.13
C GLY A 83 -1.98 -48.32 3.10
N LEU A 84 -1.08 -47.47 2.59
CA LEU A 84 -0.13 -46.72 3.41
C LEU A 84 -0.84 -45.58 4.17
N PRO A 85 -0.37 -45.23 5.39
CA PRO A 85 -0.90 -44.06 6.10
C PRO A 85 -0.62 -42.77 5.30
N TRP A 86 -1.49 -41.77 5.43
CA TRP A 86 -1.47 -40.54 4.62
C TRP A 86 -0.10 -39.82 4.59
N TRP A 87 0.61 -39.73 5.71
CA TRP A 87 1.95 -39.15 5.75
C TRP A 87 2.96 -39.91 4.86
N ALA A 88 2.88 -41.24 4.84
CA ALA A 88 3.76 -42.10 4.05
C ALA A 88 3.36 -42.07 2.58
N THR A 89 2.05 -42.01 2.27
CA THR A 89 1.57 -41.78 0.91
C THR A 89 2.14 -40.48 0.36
N ILE A 90 2.02 -39.36 1.09
CA ILE A 90 2.54 -38.05 0.66
C ILE A 90 4.05 -38.11 0.38
N VAL A 91 4.83 -38.75 1.25
CA VAL A 91 6.29 -38.90 1.06
C VAL A 91 6.58 -39.75 -0.19
N ALA A 92 5.93 -40.90 -0.33
CA ALA A 92 6.16 -41.84 -1.43
C ALA A 92 5.79 -41.23 -2.79
N THR A 93 4.63 -40.59 -2.90
CA THR A 93 4.19 -39.94 -4.14
C THR A 93 5.07 -38.73 -4.48
N THR A 94 5.57 -38.01 -3.48
CA THR A 94 6.54 -36.92 -3.70
C THR A 94 7.84 -37.46 -4.30
N ILE A 95 8.42 -38.52 -3.73
CA ILE A 95 9.64 -39.15 -4.23
C ILE A 95 9.42 -39.69 -5.64
N LEU A 96 8.29 -40.35 -5.89
CA LEU A 96 7.94 -40.91 -7.20
C LEU A 96 7.84 -39.81 -8.27
N LEU A 97 7.04 -38.77 -8.04
CA LEU A 97 6.86 -37.67 -9.00
C LEU A 97 8.17 -36.91 -9.24
N ARG A 98 8.97 -36.70 -8.18
CA ARG A 98 10.28 -36.06 -8.32
C ARG A 98 11.25 -36.93 -9.12
N SER A 99 11.28 -38.24 -8.88
CA SER A 99 12.15 -39.17 -9.60
C SER A 99 11.77 -39.30 -11.08
N CYS A 100 10.48 -39.46 -11.39
CA CYS A 100 10.02 -39.68 -12.75
C CYS A 100 10.02 -38.40 -13.59
N ILE A 101 9.65 -37.25 -13.00
CA ILE A 101 9.49 -35.99 -13.75
C ILE A 101 10.74 -35.12 -13.62
N THR A 102 11.16 -34.78 -12.40
CA THR A 102 12.16 -33.70 -12.22
C THR A 102 13.60 -34.15 -12.43
N VAL A 103 13.97 -35.40 -12.13
CA VAL A 103 15.36 -35.89 -12.29
C VAL A 103 15.81 -35.92 -13.76
N PRO A 104 15.04 -36.45 -14.73
CA PRO A 104 15.44 -36.43 -16.13
C PRO A 104 15.71 -35.00 -16.65
N PHE A 105 14.85 -34.04 -16.31
CA PHE A 105 15.04 -32.64 -16.69
C PHE A 105 16.24 -32.00 -15.99
N ALA A 106 16.54 -32.38 -14.75
CA ALA A 106 17.73 -31.88 -14.04
C ALA A 106 19.03 -32.42 -14.65
N ILE A 107 19.06 -33.69 -15.06
CA ILE A 107 20.20 -34.28 -15.80
C ILE A 107 20.38 -33.55 -17.14
N TYR A 108 19.29 -33.31 -17.86
CA TYR A 108 19.31 -32.56 -19.11
C TYR A 108 19.81 -31.12 -18.92
N GLN A 109 19.34 -30.42 -17.88
CA GLN A 109 19.83 -29.08 -17.53
C GLN A 109 21.34 -29.08 -17.28
N GLN A 110 21.85 -30.04 -16.50
CA GLN A 110 23.28 -30.13 -16.24
C GLN A 110 24.11 -30.46 -17.50
N SER A 111 23.58 -31.29 -18.39
CA SER A 111 24.21 -31.59 -19.68
C SER A 111 24.33 -30.33 -20.56
N ILE A 112 23.27 -29.52 -20.66
CA ILE A 112 23.30 -28.27 -21.41
C ILE A 112 24.26 -27.27 -20.76
N LEU A 113 24.23 -27.11 -19.44
CA LEU A 113 25.15 -26.21 -18.72
C LEU A 113 26.62 -26.61 -18.93
N ALA A 114 26.93 -27.91 -18.93
CA ALA A 114 28.27 -28.41 -19.19
C ALA A 114 28.72 -28.11 -20.64
N LYS A 115 27.83 -28.28 -21.62
CA LYS A 115 28.11 -27.89 -23.02
C LYS A 115 28.35 -26.40 -23.17
N VAL A 116 27.55 -25.56 -22.49
CA VAL A 116 27.73 -24.10 -22.49
C VAL A 116 29.09 -23.73 -21.90
N GLU A 117 29.52 -24.38 -20.82
CA GLU A 117 30.83 -24.10 -20.24
C GLU A 117 31.97 -24.47 -21.19
N ASN A 118 31.87 -25.60 -21.89
CA ASN A 118 32.90 -26.02 -22.85
C ASN A 118 33.04 -25.05 -24.03
N ILE A 119 31.92 -24.57 -24.61
CA ILE A 119 32.01 -23.54 -25.67
C ILE A 119 32.53 -22.20 -25.15
N THR A 120 32.27 -21.85 -23.88
CA THR A 120 32.86 -20.64 -23.28
C THR A 120 34.37 -20.74 -23.11
N ALA A 121 34.91 -21.95 -22.94
CA ALA A 121 36.34 -22.19 -22.86
C ALA A 121 37.03 -22.08 -24.24
N GLU A 122 36.32 -22.36 -25.34
CA GLU A 122 36.82 -22.20 -26.72
C GLU A 122 36.85 -20.72 -27.17
N MET A 123 35.99 -19.86 -26.58
CA MET A 123 35.84 -18.46 -26.98
C MET A 123 37.11 -17.60 -26.95
N PRO A 124 37.99 -17.67 -25.92
CA PRO A 124 39.16 -16.79 -25.85
C PRO A 124 40.14 -16.98 -27.00
N ALA A 125 40.29 -18.21 -27.52
CA ALA A 125 41.14 -18.49 -28.67
C ALA A 125 40.58 -17.87 -29.96
N ILE A 126 39.28 -18.05 -30.20
CA ILE A 126 38.56 -17.47 -31.34
C ILE A 126 38.55 -15.93 -31.26
N ALA A 127 38.40 -15.39 -30.05
CA ALA A 127 38.41 -13.94 -29.83
C ALA A 127 39.78 -13.32 -30.15
N LYS A 128 40.89 -14.00 -29.82
CA LYS A 128 42.25 -13.57 -30.20
C LYS A 128 42.47 -13.61 -31.71
N GLU A 129 41.98 -14.65 -32.38
CA GLU A 129 42.10 -14.78 -33.84
C GLU A 129 41.30 -13.69 -34.57
N LEU A 130 40.05 -13.47 -34.15
CA LEU A 130 39.20 -12.38 -34.66
C LEU A 130 39.82 -11.00 -34.40
N GLN A 131 40.50 -10.78 -33.28
CA GLN A 131 41.20 -9.52 -33.02
C GLN A 131 42.32 -9.27 -34.04
N LYS A 132 43.10 -10.31 -34.40
CA LYS A 132 44.13 -10.22 -35.43
C LYS A 132 43.53 -9.93 -36.81
N GLU A 133 42.48 -10.65 -37.21
CA GLU A 133 41.77 -10.42 -38.48
C GLU A 133 41.21 -8.99 -38.56
N THR A 134 40.63 -8.50 -37.46
CA THR A 134 40.08 -7.14 -37.41
C THR A 134 41.20 -6.09 -37.50
N ALA A 135 42.34 -6.32 -36.85
CA ALA A 135 43.50 -5.43 -36.91
C ALA A 135 44.10 -5.35 -38.34
N MET A 136 44.19 -6.47 -39.04
CA MET A 136 44.61 -6.51 -40.45
C MET A 136 43.60 -5.80 -41.36
N ALA A 137 42.30 -6.02 -41.16
CA ALA A 137 41.24 -5.36 -41.95
C ALA A 137 41.21 -3.84 -41.74
N VAL A 138 41.52 -3.36 -40.53
CA VAL A 138 41.66 -1.92 -40.25
C VAL A 138 42.78 -1.30 -41.07
N GLN A 139 43.93 -1.98 -41.19
CA GLN A 139 45.04 -1.49 -42.01
C GLN A 139 44.75 -1.55 -43.51
N MET A 140 44.12 -2.64 -43.99
CA MET A 140 43.88 -2.87 -45.41
C MET A 140 42.75 -1.98 -45.98
N TYR A 141 41.66 -1.80 -45.22
CA TYR A 141 40.48 -1.07 -45.67
C TYR A 141 40.32 0.32 -45.05
N LYS A 142 41.31 0.78 -44.27
CA LYS A 142 41.31 2.07 -43.54
C LYS A 142 40.02 2.28 -42.74
N TRP A 143 39.56 1.24 -42.06
CA TRP A 143 38.34 1.32 -41.25
C TRP A 143 38.54 2.21 -40.02
N ASP A 144 37.55 3.06 -39.73
CA ASP A 144 37.48 3.83 -38.49
C ASP A 144 37.37 2.91 -37.26
N ALA A 145 37.92 3.32 -36.12
CA ALA A 145 37.99 2.52 -34.89
C ALA A 145 36.61 2.06 -34.40
N LYS A 146 35.57 2.87 -34.66
CA LYS A 146 34.18 2.55 -34.35
C LYS A 146 33.64 1.43 -35.23
N MET A 147 33.95 1.45 -36.53
CA MET A 147 33.56 0.42 -37.50
C MET A 147 34.28 -0.90 -37.20
N ALA A 148 35.57 -0.85 -36.88
CA ALA A 148 36.36 -2.02 -36.49
C ALA A 148 35.78 -2.74 -35.26
N LYS A 149 35.42 -1.99 -34.21
CA LYS A 149 34.81 -2.55 -32.98
C LYS A 149 33.44 -3.15 -33.23
N TYR A 150 32.63 -2.55 -34.12
CA TYR A 150 31.35 -3.10 -34.54
C TYR A 150 31.52 -4.43 -35.27
N GLN A 151 32.42 -4.48 -36.25
CA GLN A 151 32.67 -5.66 -37.05
C GLN A 151 33.24 -6.81 -36.19
N TYR A 152 34.13 -6.50 -35.25
CA TYR A 152 34.65 -7.45 -34.27
C TYR A 152 33.53 -8.07 -33.42
N LYS A 153 32.67 -7.24 -32.82
CA LYS A 153 31.55 -7.71 -32.00
C LYS A 153 30.54 -8.55 -32.80
N GLN A 154 30.24 -8.12 -34.03
CA GLN A 154 29.32 -8.85 -34.90
C GLN A 154 29.90 -10.22 -35.29
N SER A 155 31.20 -10.28 -35.59
CA SER A 155 31.89 -11.52 -35.93
C SER A 155 32.01 -12.46 -34.73
N LEU A 156 32.30 -11.93 -33.53
CA LEU A 156 32.26 -12.67 -32.27
C LEU A 156 30.88 -13.30 -32.02
N LYS A 157 29.80 -12.51 -32.17
CA LYS A 157 28.43 -13.00 -32.00
C LYS A 157 28.09 -14.08 -33.03
N LYS A 158 28.56 -13.94 -34.27
CA LYS A 158 28.40 -14.94 -35.32
C LYS A 158 29.11 -16.25 -34.97
N GLN A 159 30.34 -16.19 -34.45
CA GLN A 159 31.07 -17.37 -33.99
C GLN A 159 30.41 -18.02 -32.76
N TRP A 160 29.96 -17.22 -31.80
CA TRP A 160 29.19 -17.72 -30.65
C TRP A 160 27.93 -18.46 -31.08
N ASN A 161 27.14 -17.87 -31.97
CA ASN A 161 25.92 -18.51 -32.48
C ASN A 161 26.24 -19.80 -33.25
N LYS A 162 27.31 -19.83 -34.06
CA LYS A 162 27.76 -21.05 -34.74
C LYS A 162 28.07 -22.16 -33.74
N LEU A 163 28.77 -21.85 -32.64
CA LEU A 163 29.13 -22.84 -31.61
C LEU A 163 27.92 -23.32 -30.81
N VAL A 164 26.99 -22.41 -30.47
CA VAL A 164 25.73 -22.78 -29.81
C VAL A 164 24.89 -23.70 -30.71
N ILE A 165 24.87 -23.46 -32.02
CA ILE A 165 24.17 -24.32 -33.00
C ILE A 165 24.88 -25.66 -33.16
N ARG A 166 26.21 -25.66 -33.28
CA ARG A 166 27.06 -26.86 -33.38
C ARG A 166 26.77 -27.84 -32.25
N ASP A 167 26.76 -27.34 -31.02
CA ASP A 167 26.63 -28.17 -29.81
C ASP A 167 25.20 -28.24 -29.27
N ASN A 168 24.25 -27.59 -29.96
CA ASN A 168 22.82 -27.54 -29.66
C ASN A 168 22.50 -27.13 -28.21
N CYS A 169 23.25 -26.19 -27.66
CA CYS A 169 23.32 -25.89 -26.22
C CYS A 169 22.77 -24.52 -25.84
N HIS A 170 21.70 -24.05 -26.50
CA HIS A 170 21.12 -22.73 -26.23
C HIS A 170 20.76 -22.57 -24.73
N PRO A 171 21.15 -21.46 -24.07
CA PRO A 171 20.95 -21.27 -22.61
C PRO A 171 19.50 -21.43 -22.15
N PHE A 172 18.52 -21.10 -22.99
CA PHE A 172 17.10 -21.28 -22.68
C PHE A 172 16.72 -22.74 -22.39
N LYS A 173 17.41 -23.71 -23.02
CA LYS A 173 17.19 -25.14 -22.76
C LYS A 173 17.58 -25.54 -21.34
N ALA A 174 18.50 -24.82 -20.71
CA ALA A 174 18.87 -25.02 -19.30
C ALA A 174 17.80 -24.51 -18.32
N SER A 175 16.82 -23.72 -18.77
CA SER A 175 15.70 -23.26 -17.92
C SER A 175 14.56 -24.28 -17.80
N ILE A 176 14.58 -25.36 -18.59
CA ILE A 176 13.45 -26.29 -18.73
C ILE A 176 12.99 -26.91 -17.40
N LEU A 177 13.91 -27.19 -16.48
CA LEU A 177 13.58 -27.76 -15.17
C LEU A 177 12.61 -26.84 -14.39
N LEU A 178 12.82 -25.52 -14.44
CA LEU A 178 11.99 -24.55 -13.70
C LEU A 178 10.53 -24.58 -14.19
N TRP A 179 10.33 -24.78 -15.50
CA TRP A 179 9.01 -24.82 -16.13
C TRP A 179 8.20 -26.06 -15.78
N PHE A 180 8.84 -27.15 -15.35
CA PHE A 180 8.14 -28.36 -14.87
C PHE A 180 8.09 -28.42 -13.34
N GLN A 181 9.13 -27.96 -12.66
CA GLN A 181 9.23 -28.03 -11.20
C GLN A 181 8.25 -27.07 -10.50
N ILE A 182 8.09 -25.83 -10.98
CA ILE A 182 7.21 -24.85 -10.35
C ILE A 182 5.73 -25.26 -10.49
N PRO A 183 5.21 -25.59 -11.70
CA PRO A 183 3.82 -26.03 -11.82
C PRO A 183 3.53 -27.30 -11.03
N LEU A 184 4.42 -28.30 -11.06
CA LEU A 184 4.25 -29.52 -10.26
C LEU A 184 4.15 -29.20 -8.76
N TRP A 185 5.00 -28.30 -8.26
CA TRP A 185 4.97 -27.87 -6.85
C TRP A 185 3.69 -27.14 -6.48
N VAL A 186 3.21 -26.23 -7.33
CA VAL A 186 1.94 -25.51 -7.13
C VAL A 186 0.76 -26.48 -7.16
N SER A 187 0.67 -27.32 -8.19
CA SER A 187 -0.46 -28.24 -8.35
C SER A 187 -0.54 -29.27 -7.24
N TYR A 188 0.59 -29.82 -6.78
CA TYR A 188 0.63 -30.73 -5.65
C TYR A 188 0.21 -30.04 -4.34
N SER A 189 0.71 -28.83 -4.08
CA SER A 189 0.33 -28.05 -2.90
C SER A 189 -1.17 -27.73 -2.87
N MET A 190 -1.75 -27.38 -4.03
CA MET A 190 -3.18 -27.12 -4.16
C MET A 190 -4.02 -28.39 -4.03
N SER A 191 -3.54 -29.54 -4.51
CA SER A 191 -4.24 -30.82 -4.35
C SER A 191 -4.36 -31.23 -2.88
N LEU A 192 -3.28 -31.11 -2.08
CA LEU A 192 -3.34 -31.35 -0.63
C LEU A 192 -4.25 -30.35 0.06
N ARG A 193 -4.22 -29.09 -0.37
CA ARG A 193 -5.09 -28.03 0.15
C ARG A 193 -6.57 -28.35 -0.12
N ASN A 194 -6.91 -28.86 -1.30
CA ASN A 194 -8.26 -29.27 -1.65
C ASN A 194 -8.77 -30.40 -0.75
N LEU A 195 -7.91 -31.39 -0.45
CA LEU A 195 -8.24 -32.50 0.46
C LEU A 195 -8.50 -32.03 1.90
N VAL A 196 -7.72 -31.06 2.40
CA VAL A 196 -7.87 -30.53 3.77
C VAL A 196 -9.06 -29.57 3.90
N TYR A 197 -9.34 -28.75 2.88
CA TYR A 197 -10.41 -27.74 2.94
C TYR A 197 -11.71 -28.17 2.25
N LEU A 198 -11.85 -29.45 1.87
CA LEU A 198 -13.07 -30.02 1.26
C LEU A 198 -13.48 -29.32 -0.06
N LEU A 199 -12.50 -28.96 -0.89
CA LEU A 199 -12.70 -28.27 -2.18
C LEU A 199 -12.53 -29.25 -3.37
N PRO A 200 -13.18 -29.02 -4.53
CA PRO A 200 -14.14 -27.96 -4.84
C PRO A 200 -15.59 -28.28 -4.43
N LYS A 201 -15.91 -29.56 -4.14
CA LYS A 201 -17.23 -30.01 -3.67
C LYS A 201 -17.07 -30.84 -2.39
N GLY A 202 -17.82 -30.47 -1.35
CA GLY A 202 -17.85 -31.17 -0.06
C GLY A 202 -18.68 -32.46 -0.09
N ASP A 203 -18.38 -33.38 -1.01
CA ASP A 203 -19.10 -34.65 -1.14
C ASP A 203 -18.76 -35.60 0.04
N LEU A 204 -19.55 -36.67 0.21
CA LEU A 204 -19.33 -37.66 1.27
C LEU A 204 -17.91 -38.29 1.20
N GLY A 205 -17.38 -38.48 -0.01
CA GLY A 205 -16.01 -38.97 -0.21
C GLY A 205 -14.94 -38.00 0.28
N ALA A 206 -15.12 -36.68 0.09
CA ALA A 206 -14.18 -35.67 0.59
C ALA A 206 -14.16 -35.63 2.12
N HIS A 207 -15.33 -35.80 2.76
CA HIS A 207 -15.44 -35.86 4.22
C HIS A 207 -14.76 -37.10 4.81
N LEU A 208 -14.85 -38.26 4.14
CA LEU A 208 -14.16 -39.48 4.58
C LEU A 208 -12.64 -39.30 4.53
N ILE A 209 -12.11 -38.77 3.42
CA ILE A 209 -10.68 -38.51 3.27
C ILE A 209 -10.17 -37.50 4.31
N PHE A 210 -10.95 -36.44 4.60
CA PHE A 210 -10.62 -35.50 5.66
C PHE A 210 -10.50 -36.20 7.03
N MET A 211 -11.44 -37.08 7.37
CA MET A 211 -11.43 -37.81 8.64
C MET A 211 -10.19 -38.71 8.73
N GLU A 212 -9.84 -39.41 7.65
CA GLU A 212 -8.64 -40.23 7.59
C GLU A 212 -7.35 -39.40 7.74
N LEU A 213 -7.27 -38.23 7.10
CA LEU A 213 -6.16 -37.28 7.26
C LEU A 213 -6.07 -36.74 8.70
N SER A 214 -7.20 -36.57 9.37
CA SER A 214 -7.24 -36.05 10.74
C SER A 214 -6.74 -37.05 11.78
N ILE A 215 -6.84 -38.35 11.49
CA ILE A 215 -6.42 -39.45 12.36
C ILE A 215 -5.05 -40.03 11.91
N GLY A 216 -4.68 -39.84 10.64
CA GLY A 216 -3.48 -40.40 9.99
C GLY A 216 -2.15 -39.68 10.26
N GLY A 217 -1.97 -39.10 11.45
CA GLY A 217 -0.75 -38.40 11.88
C GLY A 217 0.49 -39.29 12.05
N PHE A 218 1.65 -38.67 12.32
CA PHE A 218 2.91 -39.37 12.62
C PHE A 218 3.76 -38.60 13.63
N GLY A 219 4.45 -39.33 14.51
CA GLY A 219 5.36 -38.75 15.50
C GLY A 219 4.67 -37.75 16.42
N TRP A 220 5.16 -36.51 16.44
CA TRP A 220 4.64 -35.40 17.23
C TRP A 220 3.43 -34.67 16.59
N ILE A 221 3.00 -35.09 15.39
CA ILE A 221 1.86 -34.51 14.67
C ILE A 221 0.71 -35.53 14.66
N PRO A 222 -0.25 -35.44 15.59
CA PRO A 222 -1.37 -36.37 15.64
C PRO A 222 -2.41 -36.12 14.54
N ASN A 223 -2.53 -34.89 14.04
CA ASN A 223 -3.52 -34.49 13.04
C ASN A 223 -2.85 -33.74 11.88
N LEU A 224 -2.91 -34.28 10.66
CA LEU A 224 -2.26 -33.68 9.48
C LEU A 224 -2.99 -32.46 8.91
N THR A 225 -4.25 -32.24 9.32
CA THR A 225 -5.10 -31.12 8.87
C THR A 225 -4.86 -29.84 9.66
N GLU A 226 -4.25 -29.93 10.84
CA GLU A 226 -3.89 -28.78 11.67
C GLU A 226 -2.44 -28.33 11.42
N VAL A 227 -2.11 -27.09 11.83
CA VAL A 227 -0.76 -26.53 11.71
C VAL A 227 0.21 -27.20 12.69
N ASP A 228 1.50 -27.27 12.35
CA ASP A 228 2.52 -27.88 13.22
C ASP A 228 2.83 -26.97 14.41
N ALA A 229 2.21 -27.26 15.56
CA ALA A 229 2.40 -26.51 16.81
C ALA A 229 3.84 -26.58 17.36
N SER A 230 4.62 -27.58 16.97
CA SER A 230 6.01 -27.75 17.42
C SER A 230 7.01 -26.91 16.62
N TYR A 231 6.58 -26.34 15.48
CA TYR A 231 7.43 -25.63 14.50
C TYR A 231 8.60 -26.45 13.93
N ILE A 232 8.66 -27.76 14.18
CA ILE A 232 9.78 -28.62 13.74
C ILE A 232 9.82 -28.71 12.20
N LEU A 233 8.69 -28.97 11.53
CA LEU A 233 8.64 -29.05 10.07
C LEU A 233 8.94 -27.71 9.38
N PRO A 234 8.33 -26.57 9.79
CA PRO A 234 8.66 -25.25 9.23
C PRO A 234 10.14 -24.87 9.35
N VAL A 235 10.75 -25.12 10.52
CA VAL A 235 12.17 -24.83 10.74
C VAL A 235 13.06 -25.77 9.92
N ALA A 236 12.74 -27.08 9.89
CA ALA A 236 13.46 -28.05 9.07
C ALA A 236 13.42 -27.67 7.58
N LEU A 237 12.26 -27.28 7.05
CA LEU A 237 12.13 -26.78 5.68
C LEU A 237 13.07 -25.60 5.39
N GLY A 238 13.09 -24.60 6.28
CA GLY A 238 13.97 -23.43 6.15
C GLY A 238 15.46 -23.83 6.14
N LEU A 239 15.87 -24.68 7.09
CA LEU A 239 17.25 -25.17 7.20
C LEU A 239 17.68 -26.00 5.98
N ILE A 240 16.82 -26.89 5.48
CA ILE A 240 17.12 -27.73 4.32
C ILE A 240 17.19 -26.90 3.03
N ASN A 241 16.30 -25.91 2.86
CA ASN A 241 16.38 -24.98 1.73
C ASN A 241 17.65 -24.13 1.78
N LEU A 242 18.05 -23.67 2.97
CA LEU A 242 19.32 -22.96 3.16
C LEU A 242 20.52 -23.86 2.84
N ALA A 243 20.51 -25.12 3.30
CA ALA A 243 21.54 -26.11 2.99
C ALA A 243 21.64 -26.38 1.47
N ASN A 244 20.51 -26.46 0.77
CA ASN A 244 20.48 -26.57 -0.70
C ASN A 244 21.18 -25.40 -1.40
N ILE A 245 20.90 -24.17 -0.95
CA ILE A 245 21.50 -22.95 -1.50
C ILE A 245 23.00 -22.90 -1.20
N GLU A 246 23.40 -23.23 0.02
CA GLU A 246 24.83 -23.27 0.39
C GLU A 246 25.58 -24.34 -0.39
N LEU A 247 25.02 -25.54 -0.54
CA LEU A 247 25.63 -26.59 -1.34
C LEU A 247 25.89 -26.11 -2.77
N GLN A 248 24.92 -25.43 -3.40
CA GLN A 248 25.06 -24.90 -4.75
C GLN A 248 25.98 -23.68 -4.85
N SER A 249 26.17 -22.94 -3.76
CA SER A 249 27.14 -21.84 -3.67
C SER A 249 28.57 -22.37 -3.48
N LEU A 250 28.75 -23.38 -2.64
CA LEU A 250 30.05 -23.96 -2.26
C LEU A 250 30.60 -24.93 -3.32
N SER A 251 29.73 -25.55 -4.12
CA SER A 251 30.12 -26.45 -5.20
C SER A 251 30.72 -25.74 -6.41
N ARG A 252 30.72 -24.40 -6.45
CA ARG A 252 31.23 -23.61 -7.57
C ARG A 252 32.72 -23.35 -7.41
N SER A 253 33.50 -23.62 -8.45
CA SER A 253 34.95 -23.38 -8.48
C SER A 253 35.35 -21.97 -8.92
N LYS A 254 34.46 -21.22 -9.59
CA LYS A 254 34.70 -19.83 -10.02
C LYS A 254 34.07 -18.82 -9.07
N ALA A 255 34.75 -17.70 -8.84
CA ALA A 255 34.25 -16.58 -8.05
C ALA A 255 32.91 -16.04 -8.60
N GLN A 256 31.96 -15.78 -7.70
CA GLN A 256 30.62 -15.31 -8.08
C GLN A 256 30.66 -13.88 -8.63
N SER A 257 29.95 -13.66 -9.75
CA SER A 257 29.64 -12.30 -10.22
C SER A 257 28.80 -11.55 -9.19
N LYS A 258 28.92 -10.21 -9.13
CA LYS A 258 28.15 -9.34 -8.20
C LYS A 258 26.65 -9.64 -8.26
N PHE A 259 26.08 -9.82 -9.47
CA PHE A 259 24.66 -10.20 -9.64
C PHE A 259 24.32 -11.56 -9.03
N GLN A 260 25.20 -12.55 -9.19
CA GLN A 260 25.01 -13.89 -8.63
C GLN A 260 25.10 -13.88 -7.10
N LYS A 261 25.97 -13.02 -6.51
CA LYS A 261 26.02 -12.81 -5.06
C LYS A 261 24.69 -12.25 -4.53
N TYR A 262 24.18 -11.18 -5.14
CA TYR A 262 22.89 -10.59 -4.76
C TYR A 262 21.72 -11.55 -4.92
N LEU A 263 21.67 -12.30 -6.03
CA LEU A 263 20.66 -13.32 -6.24
C LEU A 263 20.72 -14.42 -5.17
N THR A 264 21.93 -14.83 -4.76
CA THR A 264 22.11 -15.82 -3.69
C THR A 264 21.62 -15.27 -2.34
N TYR A 265 21.94 -14.02 -1.99
CA TYR A 265 21.42 -13.39 -0.76
C TYR A 265 19.89 -13.23 -0.77
N PHE A 266 19.32 -12.88 -1.92
CA PHE A 266 17.86 -12.79 -2.08
C PHE A 266 17.18 -14.14 -1.83
N ILE A 267 17.69 -15.23 -2.40
CA ILE A 267 17.14 -16.58 -2.22
C ILE A 267 17.33 -17.08 -0.77
N ARG A 268 18.42 -16.70 -0.09
CA ARG A 268 18.60 -16.95 1.36
C ARG A 268 17.51 -16.26 2.18
N GLY A 269 17.23 -14.99 1.89
CA GLY A 269 16.15 -14.24 2.54
C GLY A 269 14.78 -14.92 2.36
N ILE A 270 14.47 -15.38 1.14
CA ILE A 270 13.24 -16.16 0.87
C ILE A 270 13.17 -17.41 1.75
N SER A 271 14.29 -18.13 1.92
CA SER A 271 14.29 -19.38 2.73
C SER A 271 13.98 -19.13 4.20
N ILE A 272 14.38 -17.99 4.75
CA ILE A 272 14.03 -17.57 6.11
C ILE A 272 12.54 -17.19 6.19
N VAL A 273 12.04 -16.41 5.21
CA VAL A 273 10.63 -16.00 5.13
C VAL A 273 9.69 -17.21 4.93
N MET A 274 10.17 -18.30 4.33
CA MET A 274 9.38 -19.53 4.18
C MET A 274 9.07 -20.22 5.50
N VAL A 275 9.80 -19.96 6.59
CA VAL A 275 9.55 -20.55 7.91
C VAL A 275 8.20 -20.11 8.50
N PRO A 276 7.90 -18.80 8.67
CA PRO A 276 6.59 -18.36 9.17
C PRO A 276 5.44 -18.72 8.21
N ILE A 277 5.69 -18.77 6.89
CA ILE A 277 4.68 -19.23 5.91
C ILE A 277 4.36 -20.70 6.14
N ALA A 278 5.38 -21.56 6.27
CA ALA A 278 5.20 -22.98 6.53
C ALA A 278 4.55 -23.26 7.89
N ALA A 279 4.74 -22.37 8.87
CA ALA A 279 4.07 -22.46 10.17
C ALA A 279 2.57 -22.11 10.12
N SER A 280 2.11 -21.42 9.07
CA SER A 280 0.71 -21.01 8.90
C SER A 280 -0.14 -21.99 8.09
N VAL A 281 0.47 -23.01 7.48
CA VAL A 281 -0.21 -23.99 6.62
C VAL A 281 -0.40 -25.33 7.33
N PRO A 282 -1.39 -26.15 6.90
CA PRO A 282 -1.59 -27.49 7.47
C PRO A 282 -0.35 -28.36 7.41
N SER A 283 -0.18 -29.23 8.41
CA SER A 283 1.02 -30.07 8.59
C SER A 283 1.31 -30.98 7.39
N CYS A 284 0.30 -31.48 6.68
CA CYS A 284 0.50 -32.25 5.44
C CYS A 284 1.18 -31.44 4.31
N LEU A 285 0.89 -30.14 4.17
CA LEU A 285 1.57 -29.28 3.20
C LEU A 285 3.02 -29.02 3.61
N ALA A 286 3.25 -28.73 4.90
CA ALA A 286 4.59 -28.56 5.44
C ALA A 286 5.45 -29.83 5.29
N LEU A 287 4.85 -31.01 5.48
CA LEU A 287 5.48 -32.31 5.26
C LEU A 287 5.87 -32.50 3.79
N TYR A 288 4.96 -32.20 2.86
CA TYR A 288 5.24 -32.23 1.43
C TYR A 288 6.41 -31.30 1.07
N TRP A 289 6.37 -30.04 1.52
CA TRP A 289 7.45 -29.09 1.22
C TRP A 289 8.78 -29.57 1.78
N THR A 290 8.81 -30.05 3.01
CA THR A 290 10.03 -30.53 3.67
C THR A 290 10.61 -31.74 2.95
N THR A 291 9.81 -32.77 2.69
CA THR A 291 10.22 -33.99 1.98
C THR A 291 10.72 -33.69 0.57
N SER A 292 10.04 -32.78 -0.12
CA SER A 292 10.39 -32.33 -1.44
C SER A 292 11.71 -31.54 -1.48
N SER A 293 12.03 -30.79 -0.42
CA SER A 293 13.31 -30.07 -0.26
C SER A 293 14.47 -30.99 0.13
N VAL A 294 14.22 -31.99 0.99
CA VAL A 294 15.20 -33.06 1.30
C VAL A 294 15.59 -33.81 0.03
N TYR A 295 14.59 -34.18 -0.79
CA TYR A 295 14.85 -34.84 -2.07
C TYR A 295 15.74 -33.98 -2.98
N GLY A 296 15.49 -32.66 -3.05
CA GLY A 296 16.32 -31.73 -3.82
C GLY A 296 17.78 -31.68 -3.35
N LEU A 297 18.02 -31.80 -2.05
CA LEU A 297 19.37 -31.84 -1.47
C LEU A 297 20.09 -33.13 -1.82
N VAL A 298 19.43 -34.26 -1.64
CA VAL A 298 19.96 -35.58 -2.00
C VAL A 298 20.24 -35.64 -3.51
N GLN A 299 19.32 -35.17 -4.34
CA GLN A 299 19.50 -35.09 -5.79
C GLN A 299 20.72 -34.24 -6.17
N SER A 300 20.91 -33.08 -5.53
CA SER A 300 22.04 -32.19 -5.80
C SER A 300 23.37 -32.82 -5.39
N LEU A 301 23.40 -33.53 -4.25
CA LEU A 301 24.57 -34.28 -3.81
C LEU A 301 24.91 -35.42 -4.77
N ILE A 302 23.93 -36.19 -5.24
CA ILE A 302 24.13 -37.31 -6.18
C ILE A 302 24.67 -36.81 -7.52
N LEU A 303 24.06 -35.75 -8.08
CA LEU A 303 24.45 -35.18 -9.38
C LEU A 303 25.79 -34.42 -9.32
N MET A 304 26.34 -34.17 -8.13
CA MET A 304 27.67 -33.60 -7.97
C MET A 304 28.78 -34.64 -8.25
N SER A 305 28.50 -35.93 -8.07
CA SER A 305 29.49 -37.00 -8.24
C SER A 305 29.95 -37.14 -9.71
N PRO A 306 31.28 -37.13 -9.98
CA PRO A 306 31.81 -37.31 -11.33
C PRO A 306 31.41 -38.66 -11.93
N LYS A 307 31.36 -39.73 -11.11
CA LYS A 307 30.95 -41.07 -11.54
C LYS A 307 29.51 -41.08 -12.05
N VAL A 308 28.61 -40.42 -11.32
CA VAL A 308 27.18 -40.31 -11.71
C VAL A 308 27.04 -39.48 -12.99
N LYS A 309 27.78 -38.38 -13.12
CA LYS A 309 27.82 -37.59 -14.36
C LYS A 309 28.27 -38.42 -15.57
N ARG A 310 29.23 -39.35 -15.39
CA ARG A 310 29.65 -40.27 -16.45
C ARG A 310 28.55 -41.24 -16.85
N VAL A 311 27.84 -41.84 -15.89
CA VAL A 311 26.71 -42.76 -16.16
C VAL A 311 25.64 -42.08 -17.01
N PHE A 312 25.34 -40.81 -16.73
CA PHE A 312 24.36 -40.02 -17.48
C PHE A 312 24.92 -39.26 -18.69
N HIS A 313 26.13 -39.60 -19.16
CA HIS A 313 26.75 -39.02 -20.36
C HIS A 313 26.85 -37.47 -20.34
N ILE A 314 27.07 -36.88 -19.15
CA ILE A 314 27.30 -35.44 -19.02
C ILE A 314 28.75 -35.13 -19.44
N PRO A 315 29.00 -34.16 -20.34
CA PRO A 315 30.35 -33.87 -20.82
C PRO A 315 31.27 -33.33 -19.72
N ARG A 316 32.57 -33.64 -19.80
CA ARG A 316 33.58 -33.09 -18.87
C ARG A 316 33.70 -31.59 -19.07
N THR A 317 33.75 -30.83 -17.97
CA THR A 317 34.01 -29.38 -17.99
C THR A 317 35.37 -29.06 -17.35
N PRO A 318 36.02 -27.95 -17.76
CA PRO A 318 37.28 -27.50 -17.14
C PRO A 318 37.14 -27.10 -15.67
N SER A 319 35.91 -26.94 -15.18
CA SER A 319 35.56 -26.59 -13.80
C SER A 319 35.26 -27.80 -12.91
N GLU A 320 35.23 -29.02 -13.47
CA GLU A 320 34.87 -30.26 -12.77
C GLU A 320 36.03 -30.72 -11.87
N LEU A 321 35.74 -30.83 -10.57
CA LEU A 321 36.69 -31.29 -9.55
C LEU A 321 36.65 -32.82 -9.43
N GLU A 322 37.81 -33.44 -9.20
CA GLU A 322 37.93 -34.90 -9.05
C GLU A 322 37.30 -35.40 -7.73
N ASN A 323 37.49 -34.65 -6.63
CA ASN A 323 36.88 -34.89 -5.33
C ASN A 323 35.99 -33.71 -4.89
N PRO A 324 34.74 -33.61 -5.40
CA PRO A 324 33.90 -32.43 -5.16
C PRO A 324 33.36 -32.35 -3.73
N TYR A 325 33.17 -33.48 -3.04
CA TYR A 325 32.68 -33.48 -1.66
C TYR A 325 33.73 -32.91 -0.70
N ASP A 326 35.00 -33.25 -0.87
CA ASP A 326 36.10 -32.71 -0.04
C ASP A 326 36.25 -31.20 -0.24
N HIS A 327 36.07 -30.72 -1.48
CA HIS A 327 36.09 -29.29 -1.80
C HIS A 327 34.90 -28.52 -1.18
N VAL A 328 33.70 -29.11 -1.17
CA VAL A 328 32.55 -28.50 -0.49
C VAL A 328 32.79 -28.46 1.02
N ILE A 329 33.32 -29.53 1.61
CA ILE A 329 33.64 -29.59 3.05
C ILE A 329 34.75 -28.59 3.40
N SER A 330 35.79 -28.47 2.57
CA SER A 330 36.87 -27.51 2.80
C SER A 330 36.38 -26.07 2.65
N ASN A 331 35.55 -25.75 1.66
CA ASN A 331 34.95 -24.42 1.53
C ASN A 331 33.94 -24.11 2.64
N PHE A 332 33.18 -25.11 3.09
CA PHE A 332 32.29 -24.97 4.25
C PHE A 332 33.10 -24.66 5.50
N LYS A 333 34.19 -25.40 5.74
CA LYS A 333 35.17 -25.09 6.80
C LYS A 333 35.77 -23.69 6.61
N ASN A 334 36.18 -23.34 5.40
CA ASN A 334 36.81 -22.05 5.07
C ASN A 334 35.84 -20.85 5.03
N LYS A 335 34.53 -21.08 5.11
CA LYS A 335 33.53 -20.01 5.10
C LYS A 335 32.83 -19.85 6.45
N TYR A 336 32.63 -20.95 7.19
CA TYR A 336 31.88 -20.95 8.45
C TYR A 336 32.73 -21.32 9.67
N LEU A 337 33.84 -22.05 9.50
CA LEU A 337 34.72 -22.48 10.59
C LEU A 337 36.10 -21.77 10.58
N SER A 338 36.45 -21.08 9.50
CA SER A 338 37.68 -20.28 9.34
C SER A 338 37.61 -18.90 9.98
N ASN A 339 36.48 -18.50 10.57
CA ASN A 339 36.48 -17.38 11.52
C ASN A 339 37.43 -17.62 12.71
N ILE A 340 38.08 -18.78 12.79
CA ILE A 340 39.17 -19.07 13.72
C ILE A 340 40.57 -18.90 13.10
N LYS A 341 40.79 -18.95 11.77
CA LYS A 341 42.11 -18.70 11.14
C LYS A 341 42.00 -18.25 9.66
N LEU A 342 42.55 -17.06 9.35
CA LEU A 342 42.68 -16.32 8.07
C LEU A 342 41.65 -15.20 7.85
N LYS A 343 41.83 -14.09 8.58
CA LYS A 343 41.26 -12.77 8.25
C LYS A 343 42.26 -12.06 7.34
N LYS A 344 41.99 -11.94 6.05
CA LYS A 344 42.72 -10.94 5.25
C LYS A 344 41.96 -9.63 5.39
N GLY A 345 42.55 -8.66 6.05
CA GLY A 345 41.94 -7.38 6.34
C GLY A 345 41.97 -6.45 5.14
N ASP A 346 40.87 -5.76 4.88
CA ASP A 346 40.83 -4.70 3.88
C ASP A 346 39.94 -3.53 4.33
N GLU A 347 39.97 -2.45 3.56
CA GLU A 347 39.16 -1.24 3.74
C GLU A 347 37.64 -1.46 3.60
N HIS A 348 37.18 -2.65 3.19
CA HIS A 348 35.75 -3.01 3.17
C HIS A 348 35.33 -3.83 4.39
N THR A 349 36.27 -4.55 4.99
CA THR A 349 36.07 -5.35 6.20
C THR A 349 36.45 -4.58 7.47
N HIS A 350 37.20 -3.49 7.33
CA HIS A 350 37.63 -2.56 8.39
C HIS A 350 38.30 -3.26 9.59
N ILE A 351 38.95 -4.40 9.34
CA ILE A 351 39.65 -5.20 10.33
C ILE A 351 41.00 -5.53 9.72
N TYR A 352 42.10 -5.25 10.41
CA TYR A 352 43.46 -5.38 9.90
C TYR A 352 44.30 -6.34 10.75
N GLU A 353 45.12 -7.17 10.11
CA GLU A 353 46.15 -7.96 10.80
C GLU A 353 47.44 -7.13 11.03
N ASP A 354 48.26 -7.53 12.01
CA ASP A 354 49.49 -6.80 12.37
C ASP A 354 50.48 -6.76 11.19
N GLY A 355 50.89 -5.55 10.79
CA GLY A 355 51.78 -5.35 9.64
C GLY A 355 51.10 -5.44 8.27
N GLU A 356 49.77 -5.56 8.22
CA GLU A 356 48.99 -5.47 6.97
C GLU A 356 49.03 -4.04 6.39
N GLU A 357 48.91 -3.93 5.08
CA GLU A 357 48.97 -2.64 4.38
C GLU A 357 47.69 -1.82 4.60
N VAL A 358 47.85 -0.55 4.95
CA VAL A 358 46.77 0.43 5.04
C VAL A 358 46.94 1.44 3.92
N VAL A 359 46.00 1.48 2.97
CA VAL A 359 46.10 2.34 1.80
C VAL A 359 45.58 3.74 2.12
N LEU A 360 46.40 4.77 1.84
CA LEU A 360 45.97 6.17 1.86
C LEU A 360 45.60 6.61 0.44
N TRP A 361 44.33 6.96 0.26
CA TRP A 361 43.75 7.39 -1.00
C TRP A 361 43.74 8.92 -1.13
N MET A 362 44.29 9.43 -2.22
CA MET A 362 44.24 10.84 -2.61
C MET A 362 43.00 11.05 -3.47
N ASN A 363 42.13 12.00 -3.12
CA ASN A 363 40.90 12.25 -3.88
C ASN A 363 41.03 13.55 -4.70
N THR A 364 40.66 14.68 -4.12
CA THR A 364 40.53 15.93 -4.85
C THR A 364 41.23 17.10 -4.18
N VAL A 365 41.55 18.11 -4.98
CA VAL A 365 42.01 19.45 -4.57
C VAL A 365 41.07 20.50 -5.16
N GLY A 366 40.86 21.61 -4.46
CA GLY A 366 40.04 22.69 -4.99
C GLY A 366 40.05 23.95 -4.13
N PRO A 367 39.55 25.08 -4.62
CA PRO A 367 39.39 26.31 -3.84
C PRO A 367 38.40 26.11 -2.67
N TYR A 368 38.73 26.63 -1.49
CA TYR A 368 37.91 26.46 -0.28
C TYR A 368 36.50 27.06 -0.40
N HIS A 369 36.36 28.17 -1.14
CA HIS A 369 35.09 28.86 -1.34
C HIS A 369 34.21 28.23 -2.42
N ASN A 370 34.78 27.53 -3.42
CA ASN A 370 34.05 26.84 -4.48
C ASN A 370 34.16 25.32 -4.33
N ARG A 371 33.39 24.77 -3.40
CA ARG A 371 33.45 23.35 -3.00
C ARG A 371 33.24 22.34 -4.13
N GLN A 372 32.45 22.73 -5.12
CA GLN A 372 32.02 21.84 -6.18
C GLN A 372 32.98 21.84 -7.37
N GLU A 373 33.88 22.84 -7.41
CA GLU A 373 35.00 22.96 -8.33
C GLU A 373 36.19 22.20 -7.75
N THR A 374 36.29 20.93 -8.11
CA THR A 374 37.33 20.03 -7.62
C THR A 374 38.11 19.44 -8.78
N TYR A 375 39.40 19.23 -8.57
CA TYR A 375 40.37 18.67 -9.51
C TYR A 375 41.05 17.46 -8.88
N ALA A 376 41.64 16.56 -9.67
CA ALA A 376 42.40 15.43 -9.16
C ALA A 376 43.55 15.91 -8.26
N TYR A 377 43.85 15.20 -7.17
CA TYR A 377 44.87 15.65 -6.20
C TYR A 377 46.23 15.98 -6.84
N PHE A 378 46.67 15.14 -7.79
CA PHE A 378 47.95 15.30 -8.51
C PHE A 378 47.90 16.27 -9.69
N SER A 379 46.80 17.01 -9.87
CA SER A 379 46.75 18.16 -10.78
C SER A 379 47.63 19.32 -10.30
N LEU A 380 47.81 19.45 -8.98
CA LEU A 380 48.86 20.26 -8.39
C LEU A 380 50.19 19.49 -8.41
N PRO A 381 51.35 20.17 -8.47
CA PRO A 381 52.66 19.54 -8.60
C PRO A 381 53.16 18.86 -7.31
N PHE A 382 52.28 18.16 -6.61
CA PHE A 382 52.63 17.14 -5.63
C PHE A 382 53.17 15.90 -6.35
N CYS A 383 53.93 15.08 -5.63
CA CYS A 383 54.47 13.85 -6.17
C CYS A 383 53.90 12.61 -5.50
N LYS A 384 53.88 11.52 -6.26
CA LYS A 384 53.50 10.18 -5.79
C LYS A 384 54.66 9.57 -5.02
N GLY A 385 54.34 8.79 -3.98
CA GLY A 385 55.32 8.00 -3.26
C GLY A 385 55.89 6.85 -4.11
N PRO A 386 56.92 6.15 -3.59
CA PRO A 386 57.70 5.17 -4.36
C PRO A 386 56.95 3.89 -4.72
N LYS A 387 55.75 3.65 -4.18
CA LYS A 387 54.98 2.41 -4.37
C LYS A 387 54.02 2.55 -5.57
N GLU A 388 54.24 1.75 -6.62
CA GLU A 388 53.50 1.87 -7.90
C GLU A 388 52.28 0.94 -8.08
N SER A 389 52.11 -0.10 -7.24
CA SER A 389 51.01 -1.08 -7.43
C SER A 389 50.31 -1.47 -6.13
N ILE A 390 49.00 -1.72 -6.23
CA ILE A 390 48.09 -2.18 -5.17
C ILE A 390 47.48 -3.53 -5.55
N ASN A 391 47.02 -4.28 -4.56
CA ASN A 391 46.45 -5.61 -4.77
C ASN A 391 45.02 -5.58 -5.37
N HIS A 392 44.17 -4.60 -5.06
CA HIS A 392 42.84 -4.46 -5.68
C HIS A 392 42.26 -3.03 -5.49
N TYR A 393 41.53 -2.51 -6.48
CA TYR A 393 40.60 -1.38 -6.34
C TYR A 393 39.51 -1.43 -7.41
N HIS A 394 38.28 -1.05 -7.04
CA HIS A 394 37.15 -0.93 -7.97
C HIS A 394 36.26 0.27 -7.58
N GLU A 395 36.24 1.31 -8.42
CA GLU A 395 35.26 2.40 -8.31
C GLU A 395 33.82 1.88 -8.46
N THR A 396 32.93 2.37 -7.61
CA THR A 396 31.49 2.15 -7.76
C THR A 396 30.87 3.17 -8.71
N LEU A 397 29.75 2.79 -9.35
CA LEU A 397 29.00 3.69 -10.24
C LEU A 397 28.59 5.00 -9.55
N SER A 398 28.32 4.95 -8.25
CA SER A 398 27.87 6.10 -7.46
C SER A 398 29.01 7.03 -7.06
N GLU A 399 30.20 6.50 -6.78
CA GLU A 399 31.42 7.30 -6.59
C GLU A 399 31.81 8.01 -7.88
N ALA A 400 31.72 7.32 -9.03
CA ALA A 400 31.98 7.92 -10.34
C ALA A 400 30.97 9.03 -10.70
N LEU A 401 29.70 8.92 -10.27
CA LEU A 401 28.70 9.97 -10.44
C LEU A 401 28.92 11.18 -9.53
N GLN A 402 29.60 10.99 -8.40
CA GLN A 402 29.97 12.07 -7.48
C GLN A 402 31.27 12.78 -7.88
N GLY A 403 32.00 12.24 -8.86
CA GLY A 403 33.32 12.74 -9.27
C GLY A 403 34.42 12.41 -8.26
N VAL A 404 34.28 11.29 -7.56
CA VAL A 404 35.33 10.76 -6.68
C VAL A 404 36.31 9.99 -7.57
N GLU A 405 37.53 10.48 -7.63
CA GLU A 405 38.63 9.88 -8.40
C GLU A 405 39.75 9.58 -7.40
N LEU A 406 39.85 8.32 -6.96
CA LEU A 406 40.81 7.92 -5.95
C LEU A 406 42.12 7.51 -6.61
N GLU A 407 43.17 8.28 -6.34
CA GLU A 407 44.53 7.96 -6.72
C GLU A 407 45.35 7.49 -5.52
N ILE A 408 46.22 6.51 -5.73
CA ILE A 408 47.07 5.97 -4.66
C ILE A 408 48.12 7.01 -4.27
N SER A 409 48.29 7.23 -2.97
CA SER A 409 49.33 8.14 -2.46
C SER A 409 50.77 7.67 -2.74
N GLY A 410 50.98 6.35 -2.76
CA GLY A 410 52.28 5.70 -2.90
C GLY A 410 53.10 5.66 -1.60
N LEU A 411 52.50 6.04 -0.46
CA LEU A 411 53.12 5.96 0.87
C LEU A 411 52.96 4.55 1.45
N ASP A 412 53.99 4.03 2.12
CA ASP A 412 53.95 2.69 2.74
C ASP A 412 53.52 2.79 4.20
N ILE A 413 52.23 2.57 4.46
CA ILE A 413 51.65 2.59 5.80
C ILE A 413 51.26 1.15 6.17
N GLN A 414 51.76 0.68 7.31
CA GLN A 414 51.51 -0.67 7.82
C GLN A 414 50.78 -0.60 9.16
N PHE A 415 49.79 -1.46 9.36
CA PHE A 415 48.98 -1.50 10.57
C PHE A 415 49.84 -1.78 11.81
N LYS A 416 49.68 -0.96 12.86
CA LYS A 416 50.43 -1.00 14.14
C LYS A 416 51.94 -0.73 14.02
N ARG A 417 52.45 -0.20 12.90
CA ARG A 417 53.87 0.17 12.74
C ARG A 417 54.03 1.66 12.54
N ASP A 418 54.77 2.29 13.45
CA ASP A 418 55.13 3.71 13.35
C ASP A 418 56.20 3.92 12.28
N VAL A 419 56.07 5.03 11.53
CA VAL A 419 57.03 5.44 10.51
C VAL A 419 57.62 6.78 10.95
N PRO A 420 58.94 6.84 11.25
CA PRO A 420 59.58 8.10 11.63
C PRO A 420 59.57 9.08 10.45
N LYS A 421 59.80 10.36 10.71
CA LYS A 421 59.86 11.41 9.68
C LYS A 421 60.86 11.05 8.57
N ILE A 422 60.33 10.67 7.40
CA ILE A 422 61.12 10.31 6.21
C ILE A 422 60.73 11.14 5.00
N LYS A 423 61.71 11.42 4.14
CA LYS A 423 61.51 12.08 2.85
C LYS A 423 61.06 11.05 1.83
N TYR A 424 59.88 11.25 1.24
CA TYR A 424 59.33 10.32 0.23
C TYR A 424 59.54 10.83 -1.20
N CYS A 425 59.73 12.13 -1.40
CA CYS A 425 59.91 12.70 -2.73
C CYS A 425 60.50 14.13 -2.70
N GLU A 426 61.09 14.56 -3.82
CA GLU A 426 61.55 15.93 -4.08
C GLU A 426 61.05 16.44 -5.44
N VAL A 427 60.56 17.69 -5.49
CA VAL A 427 60.04 18.33 -6.70
C VAL A 427 60.81 19.61 -7.01
N GLN A 428 61.24 19.78 -8.26
CA GLN A 428 61.83 21.03 -8.75
C GLN A 428 60.74 22.01 -9.22
N LEU A 429 60.78 23.25 -8.72
CA LEU A 429 59.82 24.30 -9.07
C LEU A 429 60.23 25.04 -10.34
N HIS A 430 59.78 24.52 -11.49
CA HIS A 430 59.78 25.29 -12.75
C HIS A 430 58.69 26.37 -12.73
N GLU A 431 58.77 27.35 -13.65
CA GLU A 431 57.89 28.52 -13.65
C GLU A 431 56.39 28.17 -13.69
N GLU A 432 56.00 27.12 -14.40
CA GLU A 432 54.61 26.63 -14.44
C GLU A 432 54.16 26.04 -13.10
N LYS A 433 54.96 25.16 -12.50
CA LYS A 433 54.67 24.53 -11.20
C LYS A 433 54.62 25.56 -10.08
N TYR A 434 55.51 26.55 -10.12
CA TYR A 434 55.52 27.69 -9.21
C TYR A 434 54.22 28.50 -9.32
N LYS A 435 53.79 28.88 -10.54
CA LYS A 435 52.55 29.61 -10.76
C LYS A 435 51.32 28.82 -10.29
N ALA A 436 51.28 27.51 -10.53
CA ALA A 436 50.19 26.65 -10.07
C ALA A 436 50.07 26.62 -8.54
N LEU A 437 51.18 26.45 -7.81
CA LEU A 437 51.16 26.47 -6.34
C LEU A 437 50.84 27.84 -5.77
N VAL A 438 51.40 28.93 -6.33
CA VAL A 438 51.05 30.29 -5.90
C VAL A 438 49.57 30.57 -6.12
N TYR A 439 49.02 30.16 -7.26
CA TYR A 439 47.59 30.28 -7.54
C TYR A 439 46.74 29.48 -6.53
N ALA A 440 47.14 28.26 -6.21
CA ALA A 440 46.47 27.42 -5.23
C ALA A 440 46.48 28.03 -3.83
N VAL A 441 47.64 28.55 -3.37
CA VAL A 441 47.77 29.20 -2.07
C VAL A 441 46.96 30.51 -2.01
N LYS A 442 47.03 31.33 -3.07
CA LYS A 442 46.29 32.59 -3.17
C LYS A 442 44.77 32.40 -3.09
N ASN A 443 44.24 31.31 -3.65
CA ASN A 443 42.81 31.01 -3.65
C ASN A 443 42.39 30.05 -2.52
N HIS A 444 43.24 29.88 -1.50
CA HIS A 444 43.01 29.00 -0.36
C HIS A 444 42.58 27.58 -0.77
N TYR A 445 43.39 26.92 -1.60
CA TYR A 445 43.09 25.55 -2.00
C TYR A 445 43.19 24.59 -0.81
N TRP A 446 42.23 23.69 -0.74
CA TRP A 446 42.19 22.56 0.17
C TRP A 446 42.35 21.26 -0.61
N TYR A 447 42.68 20.18 0.10
CA TYR A 447 42.79 18.85 -0.45
C TYR A 447 42.07 17.84 0.43
N GLN A 448 41.60 16.75 -0.18
CA GLN A 448 40.93 15.63 0.48
C GLN A 448 41.71 14.33 0.31
N MET A 449 41.79 13.55 1.37
CA MET A 449 42.29 12.17 1.37
C MET A 449 41.32 11.25 2.12
N TYR A 450 41.44 9.95 1.92
CA TYR A 450 40.72 8.94 2.69
C TYR A 450 41.68 7.87 3.21
N LEU A 451 41.48 7.46 4.46
CA LEU A 451 42.14 6.32 5.07
C LEU A 451 41.07 5.48 5.79
N ASP A 452 40.88 4.23 5.36
CA ASP A 452 39.81 3.35 5.87
C ASP A 452 38.41 4.02 5.86
N ASP A 453 38.06 4.65 4.73
CA ASP A 453 36.85 5.48 4.50
C ASP A 453 36.72 6.76 5.34
N LEU A 454 37.62 7.02 6.28
CA LEU A 454 37.63 8.24 7.07
C LEU A 454 38.19 9.41 6.26
N PRO A 455 37.42 10.50 6.06
CA PRO A 455 37.88 11.64 5.29
C PRO A 455 38.87 12.50 6.08
N ILE A 456 39.90 12.97 5.38
CA ILE A 456 40.95 13.84 5.90
C ILE A 456 41.03 15.07 5.00
N TRP A 457 41.07 16.25 5.62
CA TRP A 457 41.17 17.54 4.92
C TRP A 457 42.40 18.31 5.35
N GLY A 458 43.02 19.02 4.41
CA GLY A 458 44.10 19.96 4.72
C GLY A 458 44.18 21.11 3.73
N ILE A 459 44.89 22.16 4.09
CA ILE A 459 45.11 23.35 3.26
C ILE A 459 46.48 23.24 2.60
N VAL A 460 46.59 23.65 1.34
CA VAL A 460 47.84 23.55 0.56
C VAL A 460 48.95 24.44 1.14
N GLY A 461 48.63 25.67 1.52
CA GLY A 461 49.60 26.65 2.03
C GLY A 461 48.94 27.87 2.64
N GLU A 462 49.76 28.85 3.02
CA GLU A 462 49.33 30.07 3.72
C GLU A 462 49.95 31.31 3.08
N VAL A 463 49.22 32.41 3.09
CA VAL A 463 49.71 33.72 2.63
C VAL A 463 50.05 34.55 3.86
N THR A 464 51.23 35.16 3.88
CA THR A 464 51.58 36.17 4.88
C THR A 464 51.67 37.52 4.18
N GLU A 465 50.79 38.44 4.57
CA GLU A 465 50.83 39.84 4.10
C GLU A 465 51.72 40.65 5.05
N SER A 466 52.76 41.29 4.50
CA SER A 466 53.63 42.21 5.23
C SER A 466 53.40 43.62 4.70
N ASN A 467 52.79 44.50 5.52
CA ASN A 467 52.56 45.90 5.14
C ASN A 467 53.79 46.74 5.49
N TYR A 468 54.40 47.38 4.49
CA TYR A 468 55.47 48.35 4.69
C TYR A 468 54.96 49.77 4.41
N TYR A 469 55.13 50.69 5.37
CA TYR A 469 54.83 52.11 5.19
C TYR A 469 56.09 52.86 4.74
N ILE A 470 56.05 53.49 3.56
CA ILE A 470 57.13 54.35 3.06
C ILE A 470 56.87 55.78 3.55
N TRP A 471 57.76 56.32 4.38
CA TRP A 471 57.76 57.72 4.79
C TRP A 471 58.83 58.51 4.03
N THR A 472 58.49 59.66 3.45
CA THR A 472 59.47 60.55 2.81
C THR A 472 59.55 61.89 3.54
N HIS A 473 60.76 62.42 3.75
CA HIS A 473 60.98 63.77 4.27
C HIS A 473 61.10 64.75 3.10
N LYS A 474 60.07 65.56 2.85
CA LYS A 474 60.20 66.75 2.00
C LYS A 474 60.26 67.99 2.90
N LYS A 475 61.39 68.70 2.91
CA LYS A 475 61.58 69.94 3.66
C LYS A 475 60.96 71.08 2.86
N PHE A 476 59.79 71.56 3.28
CA PHE A 476 59.24 72.86 2.88
C PHE A 476 59.21 73.72 4.14
N GLU A 477 59.75 74.92 4.06
CA GLU A 477 59.76 75.83 5.20
C GLU A 477 58.31 76.28 5.49
N ILE A 478 57.94 76.23 6.76
CA ILE A 478 56.62 76.54 7.35
C ILE A 478 55.59 75.39 7.24
N GLY A 479 55.74 74.40 8.14
CA GLY A 479 54.69 73.42 8.51
C GLY A 479 55.06 71.94 8.28
N ARG A 480 55.23 71.16 9.37
CA ARG A 480 55.40 69.69 9.29
C ARG A 480 54.02 69.01 9.27
N ASN A 481 53.60 68.50 8.12
CA ASN A 481 52.60 67.42 8.02
C ASN A 481 53.25 66.18 7.40
N TRP A 482 53.12 65.03 8.06
CA TRP A 482 53.49 63.74 7.49
C TRP A 482 52.33 63.23 6.63
N GLY A 483 52.53 63.12 5.32
CA GLY A 483 51.60 62.46 4.41
C GLY A 483 52.16 61.10 3.98
N ILE A 484 51.38 60.04 4.13
CA ILE A 484 51.67 58.70 3.59
C ILE A 484 51.51 58.79 2.07
N VAL A 485 52.56 58.47 1.30
CA VAL A 485 52.55 58.58 -0.19
C VAL A 485 52.29 57.24 -0.87
N GLY A 486 52.24 56.13 -0.14
CA GLY A 486 51.81 54.85 -0.71
C GLY A 486 51.97 53.69 0.26
N GLU A 487 50.99 52.79 0.25
CA GLU A 487 51.03 51.47 0.89
C GLU A 487 51.52 50.46 -0.17
N VAL A 488 52.65 49.80 0.08
CA VAL A 488 53.14 48.71 -0.77
C VAL A 488 52.95 47.40 0.00
N THR A 489 52.01 46.58 -0.45
CA THR A 489 51.74 45.24 0.09
C THR A 489 52.53 44.19 -0.70
N GLU A 490 53.56 43.59 -0.08
CA GLU A 490 54.21 42.38 -0.62
C GLU A 490 53.60 41.14 0.05
N SER A 491 53.01 40.26 -0.77
CA SER A 491 52.44 38.99 -0.30
C SER A 491 53.43 37.85 -0.49
N ASN A 492 53.88 37.24 0.61
CA ASN A 492 54.74 36.06 0.58
C ASN A 492 53.90 34.77 0.69
N TYR A 493 54.18 33.80 -0.19
CA TYR A 493 53.42 32.55 -0.29
C TYR A 493 54.22 31.39 0.30
N TYR A 494 53.62 30.67 1.25
CA TYR A 494 54.22 29.52 1.92
C TYR A 494 53.44 28.24 1.62
N ILE A 495 54.14 27.11 1.54
CA ILE A 495 53.57 25.77 1.36
C ILE A 495 53.94 24.87 2.54
N TRP A 496 53.03 23.96 2.90
CA TRP A 496 53.29 22.92 3.89
C TRP A 496 53.92 21.69 3.25
N THR A 497 55.13 21.32 3.67
CA THR A 497 55.88 20.21 3.06
C THR A 497 55.91 18.94 3.92
N HIS A 498 55.63 19.03 5.23
CA HIS A 498 55.58 17.89 6.13
C HIS A 498 54.14 17.51 6.50
N LYS A 499 53.80 16.22 6.38
CA LYS A 499 52.51 15.65 6.80
C LYS A 499 52.71 14.61 7.88
N LYS A 500 52.14 14.84 9.06
CA LYS A 500 52.19 13.91 10.18
C LYS A 500 50.81 13.30 10.41
N PHE A 501 50.74 11.97 10.33
CA PHE A 501 49.51 11.19 10.50
C PHE A 501 49.49 10.56 11.88
N GLU A 502 48.45 10.86 12.66
CA GLU A 502 48.17 10.20 13.93
C GLU A 502 46.93 9.31 13.75
N ILE A 503 47.13 7.99 13.80
CA ILE A 503 46.08 6.99 13.54
C ILE A 503 45.66 6.32 14.86
N GLY A 504 44.40 6.50 15.24
CA GLY A 504 43.79 5.89 16.41
C GLY A 504 43.24 4.49 16.10
N ARG A 505 43.58 3.51 16.94
CA ARG A 505 43.10 2.12 16.81
C ARG A 505 42.36 1.64 18.06
N ASN A 506 41.34 0.82 17.84
CA ASN A 506 40.68 0.04 18.89
C ASN A 506 40.71 -1.44 18.49
N GLY A 507 41.54 -2.23 19.16
CA GLY A 507 41.83 -3.62 18.76
C GLY A 507 42.51 -3.68 17.38
N ASP A 508 41.83 -4.35 16.45
CA ASP A 508 42.25 -4.59 15.06
C ASP A 508 41.54 -3.66 14.06
N GLN A 509 40.91 -2.59 14.53
CA GLN A 509 40.16 -1.64 13.70
C GLN A 509 40.69 -0.22 13.84
N ILE A 510 40.62 0.54 12.75
CA ILE A 510 40.95 1.97 12.72
C ILE A 510 39.71 2.77 13.10
N VAL A 511 39.86 3.67 14.08
CA VAL A 511 38.73 4.42 14.66
C VAL A 511 38.91 5.93 14.61
N ASP A 512 40.12 6.43 14.40
CA ASP A 512 40.37 7.87 14.24
C ASP A 512 41.59 8.12 13.36
N VAL A 513 41.58 9.23 12.63
CA VAL A 513 42.73 9.72 11.87
C VAL A 513 42.84 11.23 12.01
N ASN A 514 44.02 11.70 12.40
CA ASN A 514 44.37 13.11 12.46
C ASN A 514 45.57 13.37 11.55
N ILE A 515 45.55 14.52 10.87
CA ILE A 515 46.69 15.02 10.10
C ILE A 515 47.14 16.36 10.68
N THR A 516 48.43 16.51 10.94
CA THR A 516 49.05 17.81 11.18
C THR A 516 49.98 18.15 10.03
N SER A 517 49.81 19.35 9.47
CA SER A 517 50.70 19.89 8.44
C SER A 517 51.73 20.79 9.10
N GLU A 518 53.01 20.47 8.92
CA GLU A 518 54.15 21.12 9.58
C GLU A 518 55.19 21.53 8.52
N ASP A 519 56.22 22.27 8.92
CA ASP A 519 57.28 22.82 8.05
C ASP A 519 56.75 23.77 6.95
N LYS A 520 56.58 25.05 7.30
CA LYS A 520 56.28 26.12 6.34
C LYS A 520 57.52 26.46 5.51
N VAL A 521 57.45 26.26 4.20
CA VAL A 521 58.55 26.60 3.28
C VAL A 521 58.10 27.72 2.33
N PRO A 522 58.86 28.82 2.17
CA PRO A 522 58.52 29.88 1.22
C PRO A 522 58.67 29.39 -0.23
N LEU A 523 57.74 29.77 -1.10
CA LEU A 523 57.81 29.47 -2.53
C LEU A 523 58.74 30.45 -3.23
N THR A 524 59.84 29.96 -3.82
CA THR A 524 60.78 30.74 -4.63
C THR A 524 60.79 30.26 -6.08
N ARG A 525 61.08 31.16 -7.04
CA ARG A 525 61.29 30.79 -8.44
C ARG A 525 62.58 29.96 -8.53
N GLU A 526 62.50 28.72 -9.00
CA GLU A 526 63.59 27.73 -9.09
C GLU A 526 64.01 27.02 -7.78
N GLY A 527 63.18 27.06 -6.72
CA GLY A 527 63.42 26.31 -5.49
C GLY A 527 63.20 24.78 -5.62
N LYS A 528 63.87 23.99 -4.77
CA LYS A 528 63.57 22.55 -4.59
C LYS A 528 62.68 22.36 -3.36
N LEU A 529 61.54 21.67 -3.52
CA LEU A 529 60.65 21.30 -2.42
C LEU A 529 60.84 19.82 -2.07
N SER A 530 61.17 19.54 -0.81
CA SER A 530 61.24 18.17 -0.30
C SER A 530 60.02 17.86 0.56
N PHE A 531 59.28 16.82 0.19
CA PHE A 531 58.09 16.38 0.92
C PHE A 531 58.41 15.22 1.85
N THR A 532 57.92 15.30 3.09
CA THR A 532 58.18 14.31 4.14
C THR A 532 56.89 13.86 4.81
N TYR A 533 56.84 12.63 5.30
CA TYR A 533 55.72 12.13 6.08
C TYR A 533 56.16 11.38 7.33
N GLU A 534 55.29 11.34 8.33
CA GLU A 534 55.45 10.61 9.60
C GLU A 534 54.11 9.92 9.94
N VAL A 535 54.16 8.71 10.52
CA VAL A 535 52.97 7.97 10.95
C VAL A 535 53.14 7.51 12.40
N ILE A 536 52.18 7.83 13.25
CA ILE A 536 52.14 7.47 14.67
C ILE A 536 50.82 6.77 15.00
N TRP A 537 50.89 5.56 15.55
CA TRP A 537 49.72 4.80 15.99
C TRP A 537 49.41 5.05 17.47
N LYS A 538 48.15 5.35 17.79
CA LYS A 538 47.66 5.56 19.17
C LYS A 538 46.53 4.59 19.49
N THR A 539 46.49 4.08 20.72
CA THR A 539 45.34 3.30 21.21
C THR A 539 44.20 4.25 21.62
N SER A 540 42.98 3.93 21.21
CA SER A 540 41.77 4.72 21.45
C SER A 540 40.66 3.87 22.08
N ASN A 541 39.87 4.49 22.96
CA ASN A 541 38.70 3.86 23.60
C ASN A 541 37.41 4.02 22.79
N ILE A 542 37.45 4.71 21.64
CA ILE A 542 36.29 4.92 20.77
C ILE A 542 35.90 3.59 20.11
N LYS A 543 34.62 3.23 20.14
CA LYS A 543 34.12 2.04 19.45
C LYS A 543 34.06 2.28 17.95
N PHE A 544 34.17 1.21 17.16
CA PHE A 544 34.12 1.31 15.70
C PHE A 544 32.84 1.97 15.17
N ALA A 545 31.68 1.71 15.79
CA ALA A 545 30.41 2.33 15.40
C ALA A 545 30.41 3.86 15.57
N ASP A 546 31.09 4.37 16.61
CA ASP A 546 31.08 5.79 16.97
C ASP A 546 32.19 6.59 16.25
N ARG A 547 32.95 5.96 15.33
CA ARG A 547 34.14 6.57 14.69
C ARG A 547 33.82 7.82 13.85
N PHE A 548 32.60 7.92 13.32
CA PHE A 548 32.17 9.04 12.48
C PHE A 548 31.67 10.25 13.29
N ASP A 549 31.44 10.12 14.59
CA ASP A 549 30.89 11.19 15.44
C ASP A 549 31.74 12.46 15.44
N LYS A 550 33.05 12.33 15.25
CA LYS A 550 34.00 13.44 15.13
C LYS A 550 33.71 14.37 13.94
N TYR A 551 33.11 13.83 12.88
CA TYR A 551 32.75 14.57 11.67
C TYR A 551 31.30 15.09 11.72
N LEU A 552 30.51 14.60 12.66
CA LEU A 552 29.17 15.11 12.93
C LEU A 552 29.30 16.37 13.80
N ASP A 553 28.50 17.38 13.48
CA ASP A 553 28.64 18.72 14.07
C ASP A 553 27.45 18.99 15.02
N PRO A 554 27.42 18.38 16.22
CA PRO A 554 26.22 18.36 17.10
C PRO A 554 25.84 19.75 17.61
N SER A 555 26.81 20.66 17.72
CA SER A 555 26.60 22.05 18.12
C SER A 555 25.75 22.83 17.12
N PHE A 556 25.80 22.45 15.84
CA PHE A 556 25.05 23.07 14.75
C PHE A 556 23.66 22.46 14.59
N PHE A 557 23.55 21.13 14.65
CA PHE A 557 22.28 20.40 14.59
C PHE A 557 21.61 20.28 15.97
N GLN A 558 21.44 21.41 16.66
CA GLN A 558 20.83 21.40 17.99
C GLN A 558 19.39 20.88 17.89
N HIS A 559 19.11 19.79 18.59
CA HIS A 559 17.77 19.21 18.66
C HIS A 559 16.68 20.23 19.04
N ARG A 560 17.01 21.24 19.87
CA ARG A 560 16.09 22.31 20.26
C ARG A 560 15.56 23.14 19.08
N ILE A 561 16.38 23.40 18.07
CA ILE A 561 15.99 24.22 16.92
C ILE A 561 15.06 23.42 16.00
N HIS A 562 15.32 22.13 15.80
CA HIS A 562 14.44 21.22 15.06
C HIS A 562 13.07 21.06 15.75
N TRP A 563 13.04 20.91 17.07
CA TRP A 563 11.77 20.88 17.81
C TRP A 563 10.98 22.19 17.74
N PHE A 564 11.67 23.33 17.77
CA PHE A 564 11.04 24.64 17.57
C PHE A 564 10.41 24.77 16.18
N SER A 565 11.13 24.32 15.14
CA SER A 565 10.65 24.26 13.77
C SER A 565 9.37 23.43 13.65
N ILE A 566 9.38 22.21 14.22
CA ILE A 566 8.24 21.30 14.19
C ILE A 566 7.03 21.88 14.91
N PHE A 567 7.23 22.47 16.09
CA PHE A 567 6.13 23.09 16.84
C PHE A 567 5.48 24.24 16.05
N ASN A 568 6.29 25.10 15.44
CA ASN A 568 5.79 26.21 14.62
C ASN A 568 4.99 25.72 13.41
N SER A 569 5.47 24.68 12.73
CA SER A 569 4.78 24.09 11.58
C SER A 569 3.52 23.31 11.97
N PHE A 570 3.50 22.71 13.17
CA PHE A 570 2.33 22.01 13.71
C PHE A 570 1.19 22.98 14.07
N MET A 571 1.50 24.16 14.63
CA MET A 571 0.50 25.21 14.88
C MET A 571 -0.22 25.65 13.59
N MET A 572 0.52 25.78 12.49
CA MET A 572 -0.05 26.11 11.18
C MET A 572 -0.99 25.02 10.65
N VAL A 573 -0.71 23.74 10.92
CA VAL A 573 -1.60 22.63 10.56
C VAL A 573 -2.92 22.72 11.33
N ILE A 574 -2.88 22.94 12.66
CA ILE A 574 -4.09 23.06 13.48
C ILE A 574 -4.96 24.21 12.97
N PHE A 575 -4.36 25.37 12.69
CA PHE A 575 -5.05 26.52 12.14
C PHE A 575 -5.74 26.19 10.81
N LEU A 576 -5.03 25.56 9.87
CA LEU A 576 -5.58 25.20 8.56
C LEU A 576 -6.68 24.14 8.63
N VAL A 577 -6.53 23.11 9.47
CA VAL A 577 -7.56 22.10 9.71
C VAL A 577 -8.80 22.72 10.34
N GLY A 578 -8.63 23.67 11.26
CA GLY A 578 -9.72 24.46 11.83
C GLY A 578 -10.45 25.27 10.77
N LEU A 579 -9.72 25.94 9.87
CA LEU A 579 -10.28 26.71 8.76
C LEU A 579 -11.06 25.81 7.79
N VAL A 580 -10.50 24.67 7.37
CA VAL A 580 -11.18 23.70 6.50
C VAL A 580 -12.45 23.15 7.16
N SER A 581 -12.39 22.82 8.46
CA SER A 581 -13.54 22.34 9.23
C SER A 581 -14.62 23.42 9.36
N MET A 582 -14.24 24.68 9.55
CA MET A 582 -15.15 25.82 9.56
C MET A 582 -15.82 26.00 8.18
N ILE A 583 -15.06 25.94 7.08
CA ILE A 583 -15.61 25.99 5.73
C ILE A 583 -16.65 24.88 5.56
N LEU A 584 -16.30 23.63 5.88
CA LEU A 584 -17.20 22.49 5.77
C LEU A 584 -18.48 22.67 6.62
N MET A 585 -18.34 23.06 7.89
CA MET A 585 -19.47 23.27 8.79
C MET A 585 -20.34 24.47 8.39
N ARG A 586 -19.74 25.52 7.81
CA ARG A 586 -20.46 26.68 7.31
C ARG A 586 -21.24 26.32 6.04
N THR A 587 -20.65 25.55 5.14
CA THR A 587 -21.33 25.05 3.93
C THR A 587 -22.50 24.13 4.31
N LEU A 588 -22.28 23.19 5.24
CA LEU A 588 -23.33 22.30 5.74
C LEU A 588 -24.48 23.07 6.42
N ARG A 589 -24.18 24.02 7.31
CA ARG A 589 -25.22 24.84 7.98
C ARG A 589 -25.98 25.74 7.00
N LYS A 590 -25.27 26.36 6.04
CA LYS A 590 -25.89 27.22 5.03
C LYS A 590 -26.78 26.43 4.08
N ASP A 591 -26.37 25.21 3.72
CA ASP A 591 -27.19 24.29 2.94
C ASP A 591 -28.42 23.86 3.73
N TYR A 592 -28.27 23.46 5.00
CA TYR A 592 -29.39 23.07 5.86
C TYR A 592 -30.42 24.20 6.07
N ALA A 593 -29.94 25.43 6.31
CA ALA A 593 -30.78 26.61 6.49
C ALA A 593 -31.42 27.14 5.18
N ARG A 594 -30.88 26.75 4.02
CA ARG A 594 -31.47 27.07 2.72
C ARG A 594 -32.58 26.07 2.37
N TYR A 595 -32.36 24.77 2.62
CA TYR A 595 -33.41 23.77 2.46
C TYR A 595 -34.63 24.04 3.37
N SER A 596 -34.42 24.58 4.56
CA SER A 596 -35.52 25.00 5.43
C SER A 596 -36.24 26.28 4.98
N LYS A 597 -35.60 27.12 4.15
CA LYS A 597 -36.21 28.35 3.58
C LYS A 597 -36.88 28.11 2.23
N ASP A 598 -36.37 27.17 1.44
CA ASP A 598 -37.00 26.74 0.17
C ASP A 598 -38.34 26.03 0.41
N GLU A 599 -38.66 25.61 1.64
CA GLU A 599 -39.99 25.13 2.04
C GLU A 599 -41.04 26.25 2.23
N GLU A 600 -40.63 27.53 2.29
CA GLU A 600 -41.52 28.68 2.55
C GLU A 600 -41.77 29.60 1.34
N LEU A 601 -41.15 29.33 0.17
CA LEU A 601 -41.21 30.19 -1.03
C LEU A 601 -42.21 29.68 -2.09
N ASP A 602 -43.00 30.58 -2.67
CA ASP A 602 -44.03 30.29 -3.68
C ASP A 602 -43.45 29.74 -5.00
N ASP A 603 -44.23 28.92 -5.72
CA ASP A 603 -43.82 28.17 -6.91
C ASP A 603 -43.30 29.03 -8.09
N MET A 604 -43.58 30.34 -8.14
CA MET A 604 -42.99 31.27 -9.13
C MET A 604 -41.59 31.76 -8.76
N GLU A 605 -41.20 31.78 -7.48
CA GLU A 605 -39.83 32.11 -7.04
C GLU A 605 -38.89 30.89 -7.10
N ARG A 606 -39.44 29.67 -7.17
CA ARG A 606 -38.68 28.41 -7.36
C ARG A 606 -37.94 28.33 -8.70
N ASP A 607 -38.46 28.94 -9.77
CA ASP A 607 -37.82 28.93 -11.10
C ASP A 607 -36.77 30.05 -11.27
N LEU A 608 -36.72 31.03 -10.36
CA LEU A 608 -35.74 32.13 -10.36
C LEU A 608 -34.62 31.96 -9.32
N GLY A 609 -34.65 30.87 -8.54
CA GLY A 609 -33.64 30.54 -7.54
C GLY A 609 -32.34 30.02 -8.16
N ASP A 610 -31.55 30.89 -8.80
CA ASP A 610 -30.23 30.55 -9.31
C ASP A 610 -29.35 29.89 -8.21
N GLU A 611 -28.98 28.63 -8.42
CA GLU A 611 -28.09 27.86 -7.55
C GLU A 611 -26.64 28.45 -7.49
N TYR A 612 -26.41 29.62 -6.90
CA TYR A 612 -25.08 30.25 -6.95
C TYR A 612 -23.92 29.38 -6.41
N GLY A 613 -22.80 29.34 -7.16
CA GLY A 613 -21.50 28.79 -6.72
C GLY A 613 -21.18 27.39 -7.25
N TRP A 614 -20.47 26.57 -6.45
CA TRP A 614 -19.93 25.28 -6.90
C TRP A 614 -21.01 24.24 -7.28
N LYS A 615 -22.27 24.43 -6.84
CA LYS A 615 -23.40 23.53 -7.14
C LYS A 615 -23.87 23.64 -8.58
N GLN A 616 -23.84 24.81 -9.21
CA GLN A 616 -24.12 24.94 -10.65
C GLN A 616 -23.13 24.19 -11.54
N VAL A 617 -21.89 24.03 -11.06
CA VAL A 617 -20.79 23.48 -11.86
C VAL A 617 -20.63 21.97 -11.65
N HIS A 618 -21.51 21.35 -10.88
CA HIS A 618 -21.37 19.99 -10.41
C HIS A 618 -21.32 18.93 -11.53
N GLY A 619 -21.90 19.22 -12.70
CA GLY A 619 -21.87 18.39 -13.91
C GLY A 619 -20.65 18.61 -14.81
N ASP A 620 -19.87 19.68 -14.60
CA ASP A 620 -18.67 20.01 -15.38
C ASP A 620 -17.36 19.78 -14.61
N VAL A 621 -17.42 19.67 -13.28
CA VAL A 621 -16.26 19.44 -12.38
C VAL A 621 -15.48 18.16 -12.70
N PHE A 622 -16.12 17.12 -13.25
CA PHE A 622 -15.49 15.82 -13.50
C PHE A 622 -14.89 15.68 -14.92
N ARG A 623 -14.87 16.75 -15.71
CA ARG A 623 -14.25 16.75 -17.04
C ARG A 623 -12.76 16.39 -17.00
N PRO A 624 -12.23 15.76 -18.07
CA PRO A 624 -10.81 15.47 -18.16
C PRO A 624 -9.97 16.76 -18.24
N ALA A 625 -8.71 16.68 -17.78
CA ALA A 625 -7.79 17.82 -17.78
C ALA A 625 -7.47 18.26 -19.21
N SER A 626 -7.23 19.56 -19.40
CA SER A 626 -6.52 20.02 -20.60
C SER A 626 -5.15 19.35 -20.67
N HIS A 627 -4.73 18.89 -21.85
CA HIS A 627 -3.48 18.15 -22.03
C HIS A 627 -3.32 16.93 -21.09
N ALA A 628 -4.34 16.06 -21.03
CA ALA A 628 -4.38 14.87 -20.17
C ALA A 628 -3.12 13.96 -20.21
N MET A 629 -2.38 13.92 -21.32
CA MET A 629 -1.13 13.15 -21.43
C MET A 629 -0.02 13.69 -20.53
N LEU A 630 0.24 15.01 -20.58
CA LEU A 630 1.26 15.63 -19.74
C LEU A 630 0.84 15.60 -18.27
N PHE A 631 -0.42 15.90 -17.99
CA PHE A 631 -0.97 15.88 -16.63
C PHE A 631 -0.83 14.50 -15.98
N SER A 632 -1.26 13.43 -16.67
CA SER A 632 -1.14 12.07 -16.15
C SER A 632 0.32 11.59 -16.00
N ALA A 633 1.23 12.03 -16.88
CA ALA A 633 2.66 11.73 -16.75
C ALA A 633 3.30 12.43 -15.54
N LEU A 634 2.94 13.69 -15.27
CA LEU A 634 3.39 14.44 -14.09
C LEU A 634 2.86 13.83 -12.80
N VAL A 635 1.57 13.49 -12.75
CA VAL A 635 0.95 12.84 -11.59
C VAL A 635 1.56 11.45 -11.32
N GLY A 636 1.78 10.64 -12.35
CA GLY A 636 2.48 9.36 -12.22
C GLY A 636 3.90 9.54 -11.66
N SER A 637 4.65 10.52 -12.19
CA SER A 637 6.00 10.84 -11.73
C SER A 637 6.00 11.32 -10.28
N GLY A 638 5.02 12.10 -9.85
CA GLY A 638 4.91 12.56 -8.47
C GLY A 638 4.57 11.45 -7.47
N TYR A 639 3.74 10.47 -7.85
CA TYR A 639 3.55 9.26 -7.04
C TYR A 639 4.85 8.48 -6.86
N GLN A 640 5.65 8.35 -7.93
CA GLN A 640 6.97 7.72 -7.86
C GLN A 640 7.91 8.50 -6.95
N LEU A 641 8.06 9.82 -7.16
CA LEU A 641 8.94 10.66 -6.33
C LEU A 641 8.56 10.63 -4.85
N THR A 642 7.27 10.68 -4.52
CA THR A 642 6.79 10.59 -3.13
C THR A 642 7.19 9.24 -2.50
N THR A 643 7.05 8.15 -3.27
CA THR A 643 7.42 6.80 -2.82
C THR A 643 8.93 6.66 -2.64
N VAL A 644 9.72 7.22 -3.56
CA VAL A 644 11.19 7.23 -3.50
C VAL A 644 11.67 8.03 -2.30
N ALA A 645 11.14 9.25 -2.09
CA ALA A 645 11.50 10.09 -0.96
C ALA A 645 11.23 9.37 0.37
N LEU A 646 10.03 8.81 0.57
CA LEU A 646 9.72 8.06 1.79
C LEU A 646 10.63 6.84 1.97
N SER A 647 10.86 6.06 0.91
CA SER A 647 11.67 4.83 0.98
C SER A 647 13.14 5.12 1.28
N VAL A 648 13.74 6.12 0.63
CA VAL A 648 15.15 6.51 0.85
C VAL A 648 15.35 7.03 2.27
N ILE A 649 14.39 7.80 2.80
CA ILE A 649 14.46 8.29 4.19
C ILE A 649 14.38 7.14 5.18
N ILE A 650 13.48 6.17 4.95
CA ILE A 650 13.37 4.97 5.79
C ILE A 650 14.67 4.15 5.73
N PHE A 651 15.25 3.94 4.55
CA PHE A 651 16.53 3.26 4.44
C PHE A 651 17.69 4.05 5.08
N ALA A 652 17.67 5.37 5.02
CA ALA A 652 18.66 6.22 5.71
C ALA A 652 18.57 6.12 7.23
N ILE A 653 17.37 5.95 7.78
CA ILE A 653 17.16 5.71 9.21
C ILE A 653 17.60 4.31 9.62
N LEU A 654 17.31 3.28 8.81
CA LEU A 654 17.61 1.89 9.15
C LEU A 654 19.06 1.46 8.93
N GLY A 655 19.74 2.06 7.94
CA GLY A 655 21.01 1.55 7.40
C GLY A 655 22.23 2.42 7.63
N GLU A 656 22.16 3.47 8.45
CA GLU A 656 23.27 4.41 8.73
C GLU A 656 24.05 4.81 7.46
N LEU A 657 23.31 5.10 6.37
CA LEU A 657 23.82 5.30 5.00
C LEU A 657 24.82 6.46 4.84
N TYR A 658 25.10 7.23 5.90
CA TYR A 658 26.08 8.32 5.92
C TYR A 658 27.51 7.85 6.20
N THR A 659 27.69 6.60 6.67
CA THR A 659 28.99 6.01 6.99
C THR A 659 29.73 5.53 5.74
N GLU A 660 29.01 5.08 4.72
CA GLU A 660 29.56 4.60 3.45
C GLU A 660 29.52 5.66 2.35
N ARG A 661 30.62 5.79 1.60
CA ARG A 661 30.76 6.74 0.47
C ARG A 661 29.77 6.42 -0.65
N GLY A 662 29.04 7.43 -1.13
CA GLY A 662 28.11 7.29 -2.27
C GLY A 662 26.88 6.39 -2.01
N SER A 663 26.73 5.80 -0.82
CA SER A 663 25.72 4.79 -0.53
C SER A 663 24.29 5.33 -0.61
N LEU A 664 24.06 6.56 -0.12
CA LEU A 664 22.77 7.26 -0.22
C LEU A 664 22.35 7.51 -1.69
N LEU A 665 23.28 7.92 -2.55
CA LEU A 665 23.00 8.14 -3.98
C LEU A 665 22.72 6.81 -4.70
N SER A 666 23.49 5.76 -4.40
CA SER A 666 23.29 4.42 -4.95
C SER A 666 21.92 3.85 -4.60
N THR A 667 21.52 4.01 -3.33
CA THR A 667 20.22 3.59 -2.81
C THR A 667 19.09 4.37 -3.47
N ALA A 668 19.24 5.68 -3.64
CA ALA A 668 18.24 6.50 -4.33
C ALA A 668 18.03 6.08 -5.80
N ILE A 669 19.11 5.80 -6.56
CA ILE A 669 19.02 5.33 -7.95
C ILE A 669 18.33 3.96 -8.01
N PHE A 670 18.71 3.04 -7.12
CA PHE A 670 18.12 1.71 -7.04
C PHE A 670 16.62 1.76 -6.70
N VAL A 671 16.24 2.51 -5.67
CA VAL A 671 14.84 2.69 -5.24
C VAL A 671 14.02 3.37 -6.33
N TYR A 672 14.58 4.38 -7.01
CA TYR A 672 13.92 5.01 -8.16
C TYR A 672 13.64 4.01 -9.28
N ALA A 673 14.62 3.17 -9.64
CA ALA A 673 14.43 2.13 -10.64
C ALA A 673 13.38 1.10 -10.19
N ALA A 674 13.44 0.62 -8.94
CA ALA A 674 12.50 -0.37 -8.39
C ALA A 674 11.05 0.14 -8.29
N THR A 675 10.85 1.43 -8.02
CA THR A 675 9.52 2.07 -7.91
C THR A 675 8.93 2.51 -9.25
N SER A 676 9.63 2.29 -10.36
CA SER A 676 9.15 2.59 -11.73
C SER A 676 7.74 2.03 -12.06
N PRO A 677 7.31 0.84 -11.58
CA PRO A 677 5.94 0.37 -11.80
C PRO A 677 4.87 1.28 -11.20
N VAL A 678 5.17 1.99 -10.10
CA VAL A 678 4.24 2.93 -9.45
C VAL A 678 3.89 4.09 -10.38
N ASN A 679 4.91 4.63 -11.08
CA ASN A 679 4.72 5.70 -12.07
C ASN A 679 3.77 5.25 -13.19
N GLY A 680 4.05 4.08 -13.78
CA GLY A 680 3.21 3.49 -14.82
C GLY A 680 1.78 3.20 -14.35
N TYR A 681 1.62 2.63 -13.16
CA TYR A 681 0.30 2.27 -12.61
C TYR A 681 -0.59 3.50 -12.43
N PHE A 682 -0.11 4.52 -11.70
CA PHE A 682 -0.92 5.71 -11.43
C PHE A 682 -1.08 6.61 -12.67
N GLY A 683 -0.02 6.81 -13.47
CA GLY A 683 -0.11 7.59 -14.70
C GLY A 683 -1.01 6.93 -15.75
N GLY A 684 -0.83 5.63 -15.99
CA GLY A 684 -1.61 4.84 -16.94
C GLY A 684 -3.09 4.71 -16.55
N SER A 685 -3.38 4.49 -15.27
CA SER A 685 -4.76 4.43 -14.76
C SER A 685 -5.47 5.77 -14.90
N LEU A 686 -4.81 6.89 -14.55
CA LEU A 686 -5.38 8.23 -14.66
C LEU A 686 -5.65 8.63 -16.12
N TYR A 687 -4.73 8.33 -17.02
CA TYR A 687 -4.92 8.61 -18.45
C TYR A 687 -6.09 7.81 -19.05
N ALA A 688 -6.27 6.55 -18.63
CA ALA A 688 -7.42 5.75 -19.02
C ALA A 688 -8.74 6.32 -18.47
N ARG A 689 -8.77 6.74 -17.19
CA ARG A 689 -9.94 7.40 -16.57
C ARG A 689 -10.37 8.68 -17.28
N MET A 690 -9.42 9.42 -17.85
CA MET A 690 -9.70 10.63 -18.62
C MET A 690 -10.12 10.37 -20.08
N GLY A 691 -10.30 9.09 -20.49
CA GLY A 691 -10.68 8.73 -21.86
C GLY A 691 -9.52 8.69 -22.87
N GLY A 692 -8.27 8.65 -22.40
CA GLY A 692 -7.07 8.66 -23.24
C GLY A 692 -6.83 7.36 -24.01
N LYS A 693 -6.78 7.44 -25.35
CA LYS A 693 -6.55 6.29 -26.24
C LYS A 693 -5.06 6.00 -26.52
N LEU A 694 -4.20 7.03 -26.57
CA LEU A 694 -2.78 6.92 -26.95
C LEU A 694 -1.86 6.54 -25.79
N TRP A 695 -2.11 5.37 -25.21
CA TRP A 695 -1.50 4.94 -23.96
C TRP A 695 0.00 4.65 -24.02
N ILE A 696 0.50 4.19 -25.17
CA ILE A 696 1.94 3.94 -25.38
C ILE A 696 2.71 5.27 -25.31
N ARG A 697 2.16 6.34 -25.90
CA ARG A 697 2.78 7.68 -25.85
C ARG A 697 2.79 8.23 -24.43
N GLN A 698 1.71 8.02 -23.68
CA GLN A 698 1.64 8.41 -22.28
C GLN A 698 2.67 7.63 -21.42
N MET A 699 2.81 6.33 -21.64
CA MET A 699 3.81 5.50 -20.96
C MET A 699 5.23 5.99 -21.24
N LEU A 700 5.57 6.25 -22.51
CA LEU A 700 6.88 6.80 -22.88
C LEU A 700 7.12 8.17 -22.26
N ALA A 701 6.12 9.06 -22.27
CA ALA A 701 6.21 10.35 -21.61
C ALA A 701 6.45 10.21 -20.10
N SER A 702 5.69 9.37 -19.41
CA SER A 702 5.82 9.08 -17.97
C SER A 702 7.19 8.47 -17.61
N ALA A 703 7.74 7.59 -18.45
CA ALA A 703 9.03 6.94 -18.20
C ALA A 703 10.23 7.89 -18.39
N PHE A 704 10.18 8.79 -19.39
CA PHE A 704 11.33 9.62 -19.77
C PHE A 704 11.26 11.08 -19.32
N LEU A 705 10.11 11.63 -18.91
CA LEU A 705 9.98 13.05 -18.57
C LEU A 705 11.03 13.51 -17.56
N LEU A 706 11.14 12.81 -16.43
CA LEU A 706 12.04 13.18 -15.34
C LEU A 706 13.50 12.75 -15.60
N PRO A 707 13.79 11.51 -16.08
CA PRO A 707 15.14 11.14 -16.47
C PRO A 707 15.72 12.00 -17.60
N ALA A 708 14.93 12.40 -18.60
CA ALA A 708 15.42 13.26 -19.68
C ALA A 708 15.76 14.66 -19.19
N LEU A 709 14.98 15.22 -18.26
CA LEU A 709 15.29 16.49 -17.64
C LEU A 709 16.59 16.41 -16.81
N LEU A 710 16.73 15.37 -15.99
CA LEU A 710 17.95 15.12 -15.21
C LEU A 710 19.17 14.97 -16.11
N CYS A 711 19.11 14.10 -17.11
CA CYS A 711 20.19 13.90 -18.06
C CYS A 711 20.50 15.16 -18.87
N GLY A 712 19.49 15.97 -19.23
CA GLY A 712 19.68 17.23 -19.94
C GLY A 712 20.44 18.25 -19.10
N THR A 713 20.02 18.48 -17.85
CA THR A 713 20.73 19.38 -16.92
C THR A 713 22.14 18.88 -16.61
N ALA A 714 22.30 17.57 -16.34
CA ALA A 714 23.59 16.96 -16.10
C ALA A 714 24.52 17.10 -17.32
N PHE A 715 24.02 16.91 -18.54
CA PHE A 715 24.81 17.07 -19.77
C PHE A 715 25.30 18.51 -19.96
N CYS A 716 24.44 19.51 -19.74
CA CYS A 716 24.84 20.92 -19.80
C CYS A 716 25.93 21.25 -18.78
N ILE A 717 25.76 20.81 -17.53
CA ILE A 717 26.76 21.02 -16.46
C ILE A 717 28.05 20.27 -16.80
N ASN A 718 27.95 19.06 -17.35
CA ASN A 718 29.09 18.24 -17.70
C ASN A 718 29.95 18.85 -18.81
N PHE A 719 29.35 19.54 -19.79
CA PHE A 719 30.10 20.27 -20.81
C PHE A 719 31.00 21.35 -20.18
N ILE A 720 30.49 22.08 -19.19
CA ILE A 720 31.26 23.08 -18.45
C ILE A 720 32.31 22.39 -17.57
N ALA A 721 31.98 21.27 -16.92
CA ALA A 721 32.94 20.50 -16.12
C ALA A 721 34.15 20.05 -16.95
N ILE A 722 33.92 19.57 -18.17
CA ILE A 722 34.96 19.18 -19.12
C ILE A 722 35.81 20.38 -19.54
N TYR A 723 35.18 21.54 -19.82
CA TYR A 723 35.90 22.77 -20.17
C TYR A 723 36.87 23.21 -19.07
N TYR A 724 36.49 23.05 -17.79
CA TYR A 724 37.35 23.34 -16.65
C TYR A 724 38.34 22.22 -16.31
N HIS A 725 38.29 21.05 -16.95
CA HIS A 725 39.02 19.84 -16.50
C HIS A 725 38.74 19.45 -15.04
N ALA A 726 37.52 19.69 -14.56
CA ALA A 726 37.12 19.35 -13.20
C ALA A 726 36.95 17.83 -13.03
N SER A 727 37.37 17.29 -11.88
CA SER A 727 37.17 15.89 -11.46
C SER A 727 35.69 15.47 -11.42
N ARG A 728 34.77 16.44 -11.29
CA ARG A 728 33.32 16.20 -11.36
C ARG A 728 32.75 16.08 -12.77
N ALA A 729 33.60 16.07 -13.79
CA ALA A 729 33.19 15.68 -15.13
C ALA A 729 32.81 14.19 -15.13
N ILE A 730 31.55 13.89 -15.42
CA ILE A 730 31.03 12.54 -15.49
C ILE A 730 31.66 11.83 -16.71
N PRO A 731 32.32 10.68 -16.54
CA PRO A 731 32.88 9.93 -17.66
C PRO A 731 31.80 9.47 -18.64
N PHE A 732 32.15 9.42 -19.93
CA PHE A 732 31.23 8.96 -20.98
C PHE A 732 30.65 7.56 -20.69
N GLY A 733 31.45 6.66 -20.13
CA GLY A 733 31.01 5.31 -19.75
C GLY A 733 29.86 5.32 -18.73
N THR A 734 29.92 6.22 -17.76
CA THR A 734 28.90 6.39 -16.72
C THR A 734 27.59 6.92 -17.30
N MET A 735 27.65 7.88 -18.23
CA MET A 735 26.44 8.39 -18.92
C MET A 735 25.74 7.28 -19.74
N VAL A 736 26.52 6.44 -20.41
CA VAL A 736 25.99 5.28 -21.15
C VAL A 736 25.34 4.29 -20.18
N ALA A 737 25.96 4.03 -19.03
CA ALA A 737 25.40 3.14 -18.00
C ALA A 737 24.05 3.65 -17.47
N VAL A 738 23.92 4.94 -17.16
CA VAL A 738 22.65 5.56 -16.72
C VAL A 738 21.58 5.46 -17.82
N THR A 739 21.97 5.67 -19.08
CA THR A 739 21.07 5.50 -20.23
C THR A 739 20.58 4.05 -20.36
N CYS A 740 21.46 3.07 -20.15
CA CYS A 740 21.10 1.65 -20.14
C CYS A 740 20.13 1.32 -18.99
N ILE A 741 20.31 1.88 -17.79
CA ILE A 741 19.36 1.71 -16.68
C ILE A 741 17.97 2.26 -17.08
N CYS A 742 17.92 3.43 -17.71
CA CYS A 742 16.67 4.01 -18.18
C CYS A 742 15.95 3.12 -19.22
N LEU A 743 16.70 2.59 -20.20
CA LEU A 743 16.14 1.81 -21.31
C LEU A 743 15.79 0.36 -20.93
N PHE A 744 16.63 -0.31 -20.14
CA PHE A 744 16.50 -1.76 -19.88
C PHE A 744 15.86 -2.09 -18.54
N ILE A 745 15.76 -1.12 -17.61
CA ILE A 745 15.17 -1.34 -16.28
C ILE A 745 13.91 -0.47 -16.13
N ILE A 746 14.04 0.85 -16.22
CA ILE A 746 12.93 1.78 -15.95
C ILE A 746 11.81 1.62 -16.98
N LEU A 747 12.12 1.57 -18.28
CA LEU A 747 11.10 1.46 -19.33
C LEU A 747 10.28 0.16 -19.28
N PRO A 748 10.87 -1.04 -19.13
CA PRO A 748 10.09 -2.27 -18.97
C PRO A 748 9.23 -2.29 -17.69
N LEU A 749 9.76 -1.78 -16.58
CA LEU A 749 9.03 -1.73 -15.30
C LEU A 749 7.85 -0.74 -15.34
N THR A 750 8.02 0.43 -15.97
CA THR A 750 6.92 1.38 -16.20
C THR A 750 5.85 0.84 -17.15
N LEU A 751 6.23 0.03 -18.15
CA LEU A 751 5.28 -0.68 -19.03
C LEU A 751 4.40 -1.65 -18.22
N VAL A 752 5.01 -2.49 -17.37
CA VAL A 752 4.27 -3.44 -16.51
C VAL A 752 3.28 -2.67 -15.62
N GLY A 753 3.73 -1.59 -14.99
CA GLY A 753 2.87 -0.72 -14.18
C GLY A 753 1.69 -0.15 -14.99
N THR A 754 1.96 0.39 -16.17
CA THR A 754 0.94 1.00 -17.05
C THR A 754 -0.13 0.00 -17.48
N VAL A 755 0.26 -1.23 -17.84
CA VAL A 755 -0.69 -2.27 -18.22
C VAL A 755 -1.57 -2.67 -17.03
N LEU A 756 -0.99 -2.87 -15.84
CA LEU A 756 -1.74 -3.18 -14.62
C LEU A 756 -2.70 -2.05 -14.24
N GLY A 757 -2.26 -0.81 -14.27
CA GLY A 757 -3.06 0.36 -13.87
C GLY A 757 -4.27 0.59 -14.79
N ARG A 758 -4.10 0.40 -16.10
CA ARG A 758 -5.20 0.51 -17.07
C ARG A 758 -6.26 -0.58 -16.88
N ASN A 759 -5.83 -1.81 -16.60
CA ASN A 759 -6.74 -2.95 -16.48
C ASN A 759 -7.46 -2.99 -15.12
N LEU A 760 -6.77 -2.67 -14.02
CA LEU A 760 -7.35 -2.75 -12.67
C LEU A 760 -8.11 -1.48 -12.26
N ALA A 761 -7.68 -0.32 -12.75
CA ALA A 761 -8.14 0.97 -12.23
C ALA A 761 -8.45 2.00 -13.33
N GLY A 762 -8.50 1.59 -14.61
CA GLY A 762 -8.67 2.51 -15.74
C GLY A 762 -10.10 2.98 -16.04
N GLN A 763 -11.11 2.44 -15.37
CA GLN A 763 -12.50 2.88 -15.58
C GLN A 763 -12.78 4.22 -14.87
N PRO A 764 -13.48 5.18 -15.52
CA PRO A 764 -13.86 6.44 -14.91
C PRO A 764 -14.78 6.23 -13.70
N ASP A 765 -14.47 6.87 -12.57
CA ASP A 765 -15.21 6.77 -11.31
C ASP A 765 -15.80 8.14 -10.93
N HIS A 766 -16.74 8.61 -11.77
CA HIS A 766 -17.40 9.90 -11.60
C HIS A 766 -18.73 9.72 -10.85
N PRO A 767 -18.98 10.43 -9.74
CA PRO A 767 -20.22 10.31 -8.96
C PRO A 767 -21.43 10.98 -9.64
N CYS A 768 -21.25 11.60 -10.81
CA CYS A 768 -22.35 12.14 -11.60
C CYS A 768 -21.95 12.20 -13.07
N ARG A 769 -22.97 12.14 -13.95
CA ARG A 769 -22.80 12.26 -15.39
C ARG A 769 -22.25 13.63 -15.75
N ILE A 770 -21.28 13.66 -16.65
CA ILE A 770 -20.68 14.89 -17.18
C ILE A 770 -21.62 15.48 -18.23
N ASN A 771 -21.87 16.79 -18.17
CA ASN A 771 -22.67 17.48 -19.19
C ASN A 771 -22.01 17.39 -20.57
N ALA A 772 -22.79 17.29 -21.66
CA ALA A 772 -22.23 17.18 -23.00
C ALA A 772 -21.51 18.48 -23.43
N VAL A 773 -22.13 19.64 -23.16
CA VAL A 773 -21.62 20.96 -23.52
C VAL A 773 -21.06 21.65 -22.26
N PRO A 774 -19.83 22.22 -22.31
CA PRO A 774 -19.27 22.94 -21.16
C PRO A 774 -19.98 24.27 -20.96
N ARG A 775 -20.30 24.61 -19.71
CA ARG A 775 -20.87 25.92 -19.37
C ARG A 775 -19.86 27.05 -19.59
N PRO A 776 -20.29 28.24 -20.06
CA PRO A 776 -19.44 29.42 -20.08
C PRO A 776 -19.03 29.84 -18.65
N ILE A 777 -17.76 30.22 -18.48
CA ILE A 777 -17.21 30.63 -17.18
C ILE A 777 -17.48 32.14 -17.01
N PRO A 778 -18.11 32.58 -15.90
CA PRO A 778 -18.38 33.99 -15.66
C PRO A 778 -17.10 34.79 -15.39
N GLU A 779 -17.16 36.10 -15.57
CA GLU A 779 -16.07 37.00 -15.20
C GLU A 779 -15.86 36.98 -13.68
N LYS A 780 -14.63 36.71 -13.26
CA LYS A 780 -14.25 36.56 -11.85
C LYS A 780 -13.46 37.77 -11.38
N LYS A 781 -13.53 38.04 -10.07
CA LYS A 781 -12.70 39.06 -9.43
C LYS A 781 -11.23 38.67 -9.52
N TRP A 782 -10.33 39.68 -9.59
CA TRP A 782 -8.89 39.48 -9.78
C TRP A 782 -8.26 38.47 -8.81
N PHE A 783 -8.67 38.46 -7.53
CA PHE A 783 -8.12 37.55 -6.52
C PHE A 783 -8.63 36.10 -6.63
N MET A 784 -9.70 35.86 -7.39
CA MET A 784 -10.22 34.52 -7.70
C MET A 784 -9.61 33.96 -9.00
N GLU A 785 -8.69 34.67 -9.63
CA GLU A 785 -8.00 34.16 -10.82
C GLU A 785 -7.06 33.00 -10.46
N PRO A 786 -7.03 31.94 -11.30
CA PRO A 786 -6.14 30.79 -11.13
C PRO A 786 -4.68 31.15 -10.89
N GLY A 787 -4.15 32.16 -11.59
CA GLY A 787 -2.75 32.58 -11.43
C GLY A 787 -2.46 33.11 -10.04
N VAL A 788 -3.35 33.95 -9.49
CA VAL A 788 -3.21 34.53 -8.14
C VAL A 788 -3.37 33.44 -7.08
N ILE A 789 -4.34 32.54 -7.25
CA ILE A 789 -4.55 31.39 -6.36
C ILE A 789 -3.33 30.46 -6.33
N ILE A 790 -2.73 30.19 -7.49
CA ILE A 790 -1.53 29.35 -7.61
C ILE A 790 -0.36 29.97 -6.85
N LEU A 791 -0.14 31.27 -7.00
CA LEU A 791 0.94 31.99 -6.33
C LEU A 791 0.72 31.98 -4.80
N LEU A 792 -0.46 32.37 -4.33
CA LEU A 792 -0.77 32.40 -2.89
C LEU A 792 -0.74 31.03 -2.21
N GLY A 793 -1.12 29.96 -2.92
CA GLY A 793 -1.17 28.60 -2.39
C GLY A 793 0.18 28.07 -1.89
N GLY A 794 1.30 28.51 -2.48
CA GLY A 794 2.63 28.03 -2.14
C GLY A 794 3.25 28.65 -0.90
N VAL A 795 2.73 29.79 -0.42
CA VAL A 795 3.31 30.58 0.68
C VAL A 795 3.25 29.84 2.01
N LEU A 796 2.09 29.26 2.36
CA LEU A 796 1.89 28.59 3.63
C LEU A 796 2.69 27.28 3.75
N PRO A 797 2.72 26.39 2.74
CA PRO A 797 3.60 25.23 2.77
C PRO A 797 5.07 25.62 2.84
N PHE A 798 5.51 26.68 2.14
CA PHE A 798 6.89 27.17 2.24
C PHE A 798 7.24 27.65 3.66
N ALA A 799 6.36 28.43 4.29
CA ALA A 799 6.55 28.88 5.67
C ALA A 799 6.70 27.72 6.65
N SER A 800 6.01 26.60 6.41
CA SER A 800 6.10 25.39 7.25
C SER A 800 7.40 24.60 7.13
N ILE A 801 8.19 24.80 6.06
CA ILE A 801 9.45 24.07 5.84
C ILE A 801 10.68 24.97 5.86
N PHE A 802 10.51 26.28 5.96
CA PHE A 802 11.58 27.27 5.79
C PHE A 802 12.80 27.03 6.70
N ILE A 803 12.57 26.73 7.97
CA ILE A 803 13.66 26.50 8.95
C ILE A 803 14.46 25.24 8.58
N GLU A 804 13.78 24.17 8.21
CA GLU A 804 14.45 22.91 7.83
C GLU A 804 15.15 23.01 6.47
N MET A 805 14.60 23.80 5.55
CA MET A 805 15.23 24.07 4.26
C MET A 805 16.60 24.74 4.44
N TYR A 806 16.77 25.61 5.44
CA TYR A 806 18.08 26.18 5.78
C TYR A 806 19.10 25.13 6.19
N PHE A 807 18.72 24.16 7.03
CA PHE A 807 19.60 23.07 7.45
C PHE A 807 19.93 22.13 6.30
N ILE A 808 18.95 21.81 5.44
CA ILE A 808 19.17 21.01 4.23
C ILE A 808 20.16 21.73 3.30
N PHE A 809 19.97 23.01 3.03
CA PHE A 809 20.86 23.78 2.14
C PHE A 809 22.25 23.93 2.73
N THR A 810 22.36 24.13 4.05
CA THR A 810 23.65 24.17 4.73
C THR A 810 24.35 22.82 4.68
N SER A 811 23.62 21.70 4.67
CA SER A 811 24.24 20.38 4.61
C SER A 811 24.71 20.00 3.20
N PHE A 812 23.96 20.39 2.16
CA PHE A 812 24.37 20.15 0.77
C PHE A 812 25.48 21.09 0.29
N TRP A 813 25.47 22.35 0.77
CA TRP A 813 26.35 23.40 0.26
C TRP A 813 27.39 23.92 1.27
N ALA A 814 27.25 23.61 2.57
CA ALA A 814 28.30 23.78 3.60
C ALA A 814 28.86 22.40 4.05
N TYR A 815 30.06 22.30 4.66
CA TYR A 815 30.81 21.03 4.85
C TYR A 815 30.21 20.19 6.01
N LYS A 816 28.89 20.10 6.10
CA LYS A 816 28.19 19.53 7.24
C LYS A 816 27.36 18.33 6.80
N ILE A 817 27.66 17.17 7.37
CA ILE A 817 26.92 15.93 7.10
C ILE A 817 25.57 16.02 7.83
N TYR A 818 24.47 15.88 7.08
CA TYR A 818 23.14 15.79 7.66
C TYR A 818 22.88 14.36 8.14
N TYR A 819 22.79 14.15 9.45
CA TYR A 819 22.56 12.82 10.05
C TYR A 819 21.17 12.67 10.70
N VAL A 820 20.40 13.76 10.83
CA VAL A 820 19.14 13.77 11.60
C VAL A 820 17.91 13.41 10.75
N TYR A 821 17.96 12.26 10.09
CA TYR A 821 16.93 11.81 9.13
C TYR A 821 15.52 11.63 9.72
N GLY A 822 15.42 11.38 11.03
CA GLY A 822 14.12 11.25 11.72
C GLY A 822 13.29 12.53 11.71
N PHE A 823 13.89 13.69 11.94
CA PHE A 823 13.17 14.98 11.84
C PHE A 823 12.78 15.29 10.40
N MET A 824 13.63 14.95 9.43
CA MET A 824 13.34 15.11 8.01
C MET A 824 12.09 14.32 7.57
N LEU A 825 11.90 13.10 8.10
CA LEU A 825 10.68 12.32 7.86
C LEU A 825 9.43 13.02 8.42
N LEU A 826 9.51 13.54 9.64
CA LEU A 826 8.40 14.22 10.30
C LEU A 826 8.00 15.50 9.55
N VAL A 827 8.99 16.29 9.13
CA VAL A 827 8.80 17.52 8.35
C VAL A 827 8.18 17.22 6.99
N LEU A 828 8.60 16.12 6.33
CA LEU A 828 7.99 15.66 5.09
C LEU A 828 6.50 15.33 5.29
N VAL A 829 6.14 14.62 6.37
CA VAL A 829 4.73 14.31 6.69
C VAL A 829 3.91 15.57 6.93
N ILE A 830 4.44 16.54 7.69
CA ILE A 830 3.79 17.84 7.92
C ILE A 830 3.58 18.57 6.60
N LEU A 831 4.59 18.64 5.74
CA LEU A 831 4.48 19.27 4.42
C LEU A 831 3.34 18.65 3.59
N LEU A 832 3.23 17.32 3.55
CA LEU A 832 2.17 16.63 2.81
C LEU A 832 0.77 17.01 3.34
N ILE A 833 0.60 17.11 4.66
CA ILE A 833 -0.68 17.51 5.29
C ILE A 833 -1.02 18.96 4.97
N VAL A 834 -0.06 19.88 5.14
CA VAL A 834 -0.25 21.32 4.87
C VAL A 834 -0.61 21.53 3.40
N VAL A 835 0.09 20.88 2.48
CA VAL A 835 -0.18 20.94 1.03
C VAL A 835 -1.62 20.50 0.72
N VAL A 836 -2.10 19.39 1.29
CA VAL A 836 -3.49 18.95 1.10
C VAL A 836 -4.49 20.00 1.61
N CYS A 837 -4.29 20.53 2.81
CA CYS A 837 -5.21 21.49 3.41
C CYS A 837 -5.30 22.79 2.58
N VAL A 838 -4.15 23.35 2.20
CA VAL A 838 -4.09 24.59 1.40
C VAL A 838 -4.70 24.38 0.03
N THR A 839 -4.44 23.23 -0.61
CA THR A 839 -5.01 22.92 -1.93
C THR A 839 -6.53 22.81 -1.89
N ILE A 840 -7.10 22.24 -0.82
CA ILE A 840 -8.56 22.17 -0.62
C ILE A 840 -9.16 23.58 -0.54
N VAL A 841 -8.55 24.47 0.25
CA VAL A 841 -9.01 25.86 0.40
C VAL A 841 -8.93 26.62 -0.94
N CYS A 842 -7.78 26.57 -1.61
CA CYS A 842 -7.56 27.23 -2.90
C CYS A 842 -8.55 26.75 -3.98
N SER A 843 -8.73 25.43 -4.09
CA SER A 843 -9.61 24.83 -5.11
C SER A 843 -11.09 25.03 -4.77
N TYR A 844 -11.46 25.13 -3.50
CA TYR A 844 -12.81 25.51 -3.07
C TYR A 844 -13.16 26.95 -3.46
N PHE A 845 -12.24 27.91 -3.28
CA PHE A 845 -12.45 29.28 -3.75
C PHE A 845 -12.63 29.35 -5.26
N LEU A 846 -11.86 28.58 -6.03
CA LEU A 846 -12.01 28.50 -7.48
C LEU A 846 -13.40 27.95 -7.89
N LEU A 847 -13.87 26.88 -7.25
CA LEU A 847 -15.19 26.32 -7.55
C LEU A 847 -16.33 27.25 -7.13
N ASN A 848 -16.17 28.05 -6.08
CA ASN A 848 -17.14 29.09 -5.72
C ASN A 848 -17.17 30.25 -6.72
N ALA A 849 -16.09 30.45 -7.50
CA ALA A 849 -16.05 31.37 -8.63
C ALA A 849 -16.54 30.72 -9.94
N GLU A 850 -17.19 29.55 -9.85
CA GLU A 850 -17.81 28.81 -10.95
C GLU A 850 -16.83 28.33 -12.05
N ASP A 851 -15.53 28.29 -11.78
CA ASP A 851 -14.53 27.75 -12.72
C ASP A 851 -14.27 26.25 -12.46
N TYR A 852 -14.72 25.39 -13.36
CA TYR A 852 -14.56 23.93 -13.25
C TYR A 852 -13.13 23.42 -13.51
N ARG A 853 -12.18 24.27 -13.95
CA ARG A 853 -10.83 23.83 -14.37
C ARG A 853 -9.87 23.65 -13.19
N TRP A 854 -10.31 22.95 -12.15
CA TRP A 854 -9.59 22.83 -10.88
C TRP A 854 -8.37 21.89 -10.92
N GLN A 855 -8.25 21.02 -11.92
CA GLN A 855 -7.24 19.96 -11.92
C GLN A 855 -5.81 20.51 -12.04
N TRP A 856 -5.58 21.43 -12.97
CA TRP A 856 -4.29 22.11 -13.09
C TRP A 856 -4.05 23.10 -11.95
N THR A 857 -5.09 23.80 -11.48
CA THR A 857 -4.92 24.77 -10.40
C THR A 857 -4.59 24.09 -9.08
N SER A 858 -5.22 22.94 -8.76
CA SER A 858 -4.89 22.16 -7.57
C SER A 858 -3.46 21.60 -7.63
N PHE A 859 -3.04 21.11 -8.78
CA PHE A 859 -1.67 20.64 -8.99
C PHE A 859 -0.64 21.78 -8.89
N LEU A 860 -0.87 22.92 -9.57
CA LEU A 860 0.07 24.03 -9.60
C LEU A 860 0.07 24.85 -8.31
N ALA A 861 -1.05 24.99 -7.61
CA ALA A 861 -1.11 25.70 -6.32
C ALA A 861 -0.32 24.98 -5.23
N ALA A 862 -0.33 23.64 -5.23
CA ALA A 862 0.55 22.86 -4.38
C ALA A 862 2.00 22.83 -4.89
N GLY A 863 2.19 22.78 -6.21
CA GLY A 863 3.50 22.79 -6.84
C GLY A 863 4.25 24.12 -6.69
N SER A 864 3.55 25.25 -6.50
CA SER A 864 4.15 26.58 -6.39
C SER A 864 5.03 26.75 -5.15
N THR A 865 4.91 25.89 -4.14
CA THR A 865 5.88 25.79 -3.03
C THR A 865 7.32 25.65 -3.54
N ALA A 866 7.53 24.94 -4.66
CA ALA A 866 8.84 24.83 -5.29
C ALA A 866 9.41 26.15 -5.81
N ALA A 867 8.55 27.06 -6.30
CA ALA A 867 8.97 28.37 -6.77
C ALA A 867 9.53 29.22 -5.61
N TYR A 868 8.90 29.16 -4.44
CA TYR A 868 9.39 29.80 -3.23
C TYR A 868 10.71 29.22 -2.75
N VAL A 869 10.85 27.88 -2.79
CA VAL A 869 12.13 27.22 -2.46
C VAL A 869 13.23 27.60 -3.44
N TYR A 870 12.92 27.74 -4.73
CA TYR A 870 13.90 28.20 -5.72
C TYR A 870 14.27 29.68 -5.52
N ALA A 871 13.31 30.55 -5.22
CA ALA A 871 13.60 31.94 -4.86
C ALA A 871 14.46 32.05 -3.59
N TYR A 872 14.20 31.20 -2.59
CA TYR A 872 15.05 31.09 -1.41
C TYR A 872 16.47 30.61 -1.75
N SER A 873 16.63 29.73 -2.74
CA SER A 873 17.97 29.31 -3.20
C SER A 873 18.78 30.45 -3.81
N ILE A 874 18.13 31.42 -4.46
CA ILE A 874 18.78 32.64 -4.97
C ILE A 874 19.24 33.50 -3.78
N TYR A 875 18.36 33.73 -2.80
CA TYR A 875 18.72 34.44 -1.57
C TYR A 875 19.89 33.76 -0.84
N TYR A 876 19.84 32.45 -0.69
CA TYR A 876 20.88 31.67 -0.01
C TYR A 876 22.23 31.79 -0.73
N PHE A 877 22.24 31.75 -2.06
CA PHE A 877 23.45 31.92 -2.87
C PHE A 877 24.15 33.25 -2.57
N PHE A 878 23.44 34.37 -2.67
CA PHE A 878 24.04 35.71 -2.50
C PHE A 878 24.37 36.09 -1.06
N PHE A 879 23.53 35.70 -0.09
CA PHE A 879 23.65 36.20 1.29
C PHE A 879 24.23 35.20 2.28
N LYS A 880 24.26 33.90 1.96
CA LYS A 880 24.77 32.85 2.87
C LYS A 880 25.99 32.12 2.32
N THR A 881 26.16 32.04 1.00
CA THR A 881 27.35 31.42 0.41
C THR A 881 28.38 32.46 -0.04
N LYS A 882 29.66 32.07 -0.04
CA LYS A 882 30.77 32.86 -0.64
C LYS A 882 31.22 32.29 -1.99
N MET A 883 30.31 31.60 -2.68
CA MET A 883 30.59 30.91 -3.94
C MET A 883 30.71 31.91 -5.10
N TYR A 884 31.68 31.72 -5.98
CA TYR A 884 31.88 32.55 -7.17
C TYR A 884 32.29 31.70 -8.38
N GLY A 885 32.32 32.30 -9.57
CA GLY A 885 32.74 31.61 -10.80
C GLY A 885 31.60 30.88 -11.53
N LEU A 886 31.79 30.70 -12.84
CA LEU A 886 30.76 30.21 -13.76
C LEU A 886 30.38 28.74 -13.51
N PHE A 887 31.37 27.88 -13.27
CA PHE A 887 31.15 26.46 -13.02
C PHE A 887 30.32 26.22 -11.75
N GLN A 888 30.75 26.81 -10.63
CA GLN A 888 30.05 26.71 -9.34
C GLN A 888 28.63 27.26 -9.42
N THR A 889 28.44 28.42 -10.06
CA THR A 889 27.14 29.08 -10.22
C THR A 889 26.18 28.21 -11.03
N THR A 890 26.64 27.68 -12.18
CA THR A 890 25.80 26.84 -13.05
C THR A 890 25.48 25.51 -12.37
N PHE A 891 26.43 24.92 -11.66
CA PHE A 891 26.22 23.70 -10.88
C PHE A 891 25.17 23.93 -9.79
N TYR A 892 25.30 25.00 -9.00
CA TYR A 892 24.36 25.33 -7.94
C TYR A 892 22.94 25.51 -8.49
N PHE A 893 22.74 26.45 -9.43
CA PHE A 893 21.41 26.74 -9.95
C PHE A 893 20.79 25.58 -10.75
N GLY A 894 21.61 24.81 -11.48
CA GLY A 894 21.13 23.65 -12.22
C GLY A 894 20.56 22.56 -11.30
N TYR A 895 21.31 22.16 -10.27
CA TYR A 895 20.82 21.16 -9.30
C TYR A 895 19.68 21.69 -8.43
N MET A 896 19.70 22.99 -8.08
CA MET A 896 18.60 23.60 -7.33
C MET A 896 17.30 23.68 -8.15
N ALA A 897 17.39 23.90 -9.46
CA ALA A 897 16.23 23.87 -10.37
C ALA A 897 15.63 22.46 -10.51
N VAL A 898 16.49 21.44 -10.59
CA VAL A 898 16.06 20.03 -10.59
C VAL A 898 15.39 19.66 -9.27
N PHE A 899 16.01 20.03 -8.14
CA PHE A 899 15.48 19.76 -6.80
C PHE A 899 14.12 20.42 -6.60
N SER A 900 13.99 21.70 -6.96
CA SER A 900 12.73 22.43 -6.82
C SER A 900 11.66 21.84 -7.73
N LEU A 901 11.96 21.49 -8.98
CA LEU A 901 10.99 20.87 -9.86
C LEU A 901 10.51 19.51 -9.33
N GLY A 902 11.42 18.67 -8.81
CA GLY A 902 11.07 17.41 -8.17
C GLY A 902 10.12 17.60 -6.99
N LEU A 903 10.41 18.57 -6.11
CA LEU A 903 9.54 18.95 -5.00
C LEU A 903 8.17 19.44 -5.50
N GLY A 904 8.14 20.25 -6.57
CA GLY A 904 6.92 20.79 -7.15
C GLY A 904 6.01 19.71 -7.73
N ILE A 905 6.57 18.73 -8.44
CA ILE A 905 5.82 17.58 -8.99
C ILE A 905 5.27 16.71 -7.85
N MET A 906 6.06 16.51 -6.79
CA MET A 906 5.64 15.76 -5.59
C MET A 906 4.48 16.47 -4.87
N CYS A 907 4.65 17.73 -4.48
CA CYS A 907 3.60 18.51 -3.82
C CYS A 907 2.36 18.66 -4.69
N GLY A 908 2.53 18.94 -5.99
CA GLY A 908 1.42 19.08 -6.94
C GLY A 908 0.55 17.83 -7.03
N THR A 909 1.19 16.66 -7.05
CA THR A 909 0.48 15.37 -7.07
C THR A 909 -0.31 15.14 -5.80
N VAL A 910 0.28 15.43 -4.63
CA VAL A 910 -0.36 15.28 -3.31
C VAL A 910 -1.56 16.22 -3.17
N GLY A 911 -1.42 17.47 -3.62
CA GLY A 911 -2.51 18.44 -3.66
C GLY A 911 -3.69 17.98 -4.53
N TYR A 912 -3.40 17.51 -5.75
CA TYR A 912 -4.40 16.97 -6.66
C TYR A 912 -5.16 15.77 -6.07
N ILE A 913 -4.44 14.82 -5.44
CA ILE A 913 -5.05 13.63 -4.81
C ILE A 913 -5.95 14.04 -3.65
N GLY A 914 -5.46 14.94 -2.79
CA GLY A 914 -6.19 15.43 -1.63
C GLY A 914 -7.52 16.05 -2.03
N PHE A 915 -7.51 16.92 -3.03
CA PHE A 915 -8.72 17.59 -3.50
C PHE A 915 -9.67 16.65 -4.27
N THR A 916 -9.16 15.73 -5.09
CA THR A 916 -9.99 14.74 -5.81
C THR A 916 -10.79 13.88 -4.83
N ARG A 917 -10.15 13.39 -3.76
CA ARG A 917 -10.84 12.60 -2.72
C ARG A 917 -11.83 13.43 -1.91
N TYR A 918 -11.50 14.69 -1.63
CA TYR A 918 -12.42 15.62 -0.98
C TYR A 918 -13.69 15.83 -1.82
N LEU A 919 -13.57 16.08 -3.12
CA LEU A 919 -14.70 16.27 -4.04
C LEU A 919 -15.64 15.06 -4.08
N GLN A 920 -15.08 13.85 -4.22
CA GLN A 920 -15.88 12.61 -4.23
C GLN A 920 -16.64 12.41 -2.91
N LYS A 921 -16.00 12.68 -1.77
CA LYS A 921 -16.62 12.51 -0.46
C LYS A 921 -17.74 13.55 -0.19
N SER A 922 -17.53 14.80 -0.60
CA SER A 922 -18.51 15.89 -0.44
C SER A 922 -19.82 15.61 -1.20
N LYS A 923 -19.73 15.12 -2.44
CA LYS A 923 -20.88 14.75 -3.28
C LYS A 923 -21.68 13.57 -2.73
N ASN A 924 -21.01 12.51 -2.26
CA ASN A 924 -21.67 11.35 -1.68
C ASN A 924 -22.50 11.70 -0.43
N ILE A 925 -22.10 12.73 0.32
CA ILE A 925 -22.85 13.20 1.49
C ILE A 925 -24.12 13.95 1.05
N SER A 926 -24.06 14.74 -0.03
CA SER A 926 -25.19 15.52 -0.53
C SER A 926 -26.29 14.68 -1.20
N PHE A 927 -25.94 13.64 -1.97
CA PHE A 927 -26.91 12.79 -2.68
C PHE A 927 -27.69 11.86 -1.75
N ASN A 928 -27.08 11.43 -0.64
CA ASN A 928 -27.75 10.61 0.36
C ASN A 928 -28.88 11.34 1.10
N THR A 929 -28.89 12.66 1.06
CA THR A 929 -29.91 13.50 1.70
C THR A 929 -31.10 13.77 0.76
N VAL A 930 -30.86 13.84 -0.56
CA VAL A 930 -31.87 14.23 -1.58
C VAL A 930 -32.70 13.03 -2.08
N ALA A 931 -32.11 11.83 -2.15
CA ALA A 931 -32.80 10.62 -2.65
C ALA A 931 -33.97 10.15 -1.77
N TYR A 932 -34.13 10.69 -0.56
CA TYR A 932 -35.14 10.25 0.41
C TYR A 932 -36.42 11.13 0.47
N GLN A 933 -36.52 12.23 -0.30
CA GLN A 933 -37.58 13.24 -0.12
C GLN A 933 -38.73 13.24 -1.16
N ASN A 934 -38.67 12.48 -2.26
CA ASN A 934 -39.69 12.61 -3.32
C ASN A 934 -40.92 11.67 -3.17
N HIS A 935 -40.86 10.63 -2.34
CA HIS A 935 -42.01 9.74 -2.07
C HIS A 935 -42.91 10.21 -0.92
N SER A 936 -42.56 11.30 -0.22
CA SER A 936 -43.23 11.75 1.02
C SER A 936 -44.29 12.83 0.84
N LYS A 937 -44.35 13.49 -0.32
CA LYS A 937 -45.21 14.68 -0.52
C LYS A 937 -46.70 14.42 -0.32
N PHE A 938 -47.22 13.25 -0.68
CA PHE A 938 -48.67 13.00 -0.63
C PHE A 938 -49.20 12.56 0.75
N LYS A 939 -48.33 12.28 1.75
CA LYS A 939 -48.76 11.77 3.06
C LYS A 939 -48.56 12.76 4.22
N GLN A 940 -47.77 13.81 4.02
CA GLN A 940 -47.49 14.82 5.06
C GLN A 940 -48.63 15.84 5.24
N GLU A 941 -49.34 16.21 4.16
CA GLU A 941 -50.48 17.14 4.21
C GLU A 941 -51.66 16.59 5.03
N ALA A 942 -51.86 15.26 5.03
CA ALA A 942 -52.89 14.62 5.84
C ALA A 942 -52.56 14.73 7.34
N LEU A 943 -51.31 14.54 7.77
CA LEU A 943 -50.92 14.60 9.18
C LEU A 943 -50.83 16.04 9.74
N GLN A 944 -50.56 17.05 8.89
CA GLN A 944 -50.39 18.44 9.32
C GLN A 944 -51.70 19.22 9.49
N ASN A 945 -52.75 18.91 8.73
CA ASN A 945 -54.02 19.67 8.71
C ASN A 945 -55.07 19.20 9.74
N HIS A 946 -54.69 18.48 10.80
CA HIS A 946 -55.65 17.87 11.72
C HIS A 946 -55.88 18.64 13.02
N ALA A 947 -57.16 18.96 13.26
CA ALA A 947 -57.66 19.54 14.49
C ALA A 947 -57.60 18.52 15.65
N LEU A 948 -56.92 18.93 16.74
CA LEU A 948 -56.57 18.12 17.93
C LEU A 948 -57.77 17.64 18.77
N CYS A 949 -59.02 17.93 18.37
CA CYS A 949 -60.25 17.59 19.10
C CYS A 949 -61.04 16.41 18.51
N LYS A 950 -60.57 15.78 17.42
CA LYS A 950 -61.26 14.63 16.80
C LYS A 950 -60.86 13.30 17.45
N PRO A 951 -61.75 12.27 17.45
CA PRO A 951 -61.38 10.93 17.89
C PRO A 951 -60.22 10.39 17.04
N VAL A 952 -59.41 9.50 17.62
CA VAL A 952 -58.24 8.92 16.96
C VAL A 952 -58.58 8.42 15.55
N MET A 953 -57.82 8.89 14.56
CA MET A 953 -57.99 8.48 13.18
C MET A 953 -57.13 7.27 12.86
N LYS A 954 -57.71 6.34 12.11
CA LYS A 954 -57.06 5.08 11.69
C LYS A 954 -56.75 5.14 10.20
N PHE A 955 -55.49 5.01 9.85
CA PHE A 955 -55.02 4.79 8.47
C PHE A 955 -54.60 3.33 8.34
N VAL A 956 -55.12 2.65 7.32
CA VAL A 956 -54.73 1.26 7.01
C VAL A 956 -54.02 1.23 5.68
N ILE A 957 -52.71 1.02 5.72
CA ILE A 957 -51.84 0.88 4.58
C ILE A 957 -51.93 -0.55 4.03
N TYR A 958 -52.26 -0.68 2.76
CA TYR A 958 -52.37 -1.97 2.07
C TYR A 958 -51.75 -1.91 0.66
N GLY A 959 -51.55 -3.07 0.05
CA GLY A 959 -50.87 -3.21 -1.24
C GLY A 959 -50.35 -4.63 -1.45
N LYS A 960 -49.87 -4.92 -2.65
CA LYS A 960 -49.33 -6.25 -3.00
C LYS A 960 -48.12 -6.61 -2.15
N LYS A 961 -47.83 -7.92 -2.01
CA LYS A 961 -46.60 -8.40 -1.38
C LYS A 961 -45.37 -7.78 -2.04
N GLY A 962 -44.55 -7.09 -1.25
CA GLY A 962 -43.30 -6.49 -1.71
C GLY A 962 -43.40 -5.08 -2.29
N SER A 963 -44.56 -4.39 -2.19
CA SER A 963 -44.72 -3.01 -2.69
C SER A 963 -44.09 -1.91 -1.81
N GLY A 964 -43.51 -2.25 -0.66
CA GLY A 964 -42.84 -1.27 0.22
C GLY A 964 -43.67 -0.71 1.39
N ARG A 965 -44.76 -1.39 1.79
CA ARG A 965 -45.64 -0.97 2.91
C ARG A 965 -44.91 -0.68 4.23
N SER A 966 -44.04 -1.59 4.66
CA SER A 966 -43.27 -1.44 5.90
C SER A 966 -42.31 -0.24 5.85
N ILE A 967 -41.74 0.06 4.68
CA ILE A 967 -40.84 1.21 4.50
C ILE A 967 -41.63 2.52 4.55
N ALA A 968 -42.82 2.55 3.95
CA ALA A 968 -43.71 3.69 4.09
C ALA A 968 -44.12 3.93 5.55
N LEU A 969 -44.37 2.86 6.33
CA LEU A 969 -44.62 2.97 7.77
C LEU A 969 -43.40 3.50 8.52
N ALA A 970 -42.20 2.98 8.24
CA ALA A 970 -40.95 3.44 8.86
C ALA A 970 -40.69 4.93 8.62
N HIS A 971 -41.00 5.43 7.41
CA HIS A 971 -40.91 6.85 7.09
C HIS A 971 -41.87 7.70 7.94
N ILE A 972 -43.10 7.24 8.16
CA ILE A 972 -44.09 7.91 9.02
C ILE A 972 -43.64 7.91 10.49
N VAL A 973 -43.07 6.80 10.98
CA VAL A 973 -42.51 6.72 12.34
C VAL A 973 -41.36 7.72 12.52
N HIS A 974 -40.48 7.84 11.52
CA HIS A 974 -39.40 8.83 11.53
C HIS A 974 -39.93 10.27 11.56
N TYR A 975 -40.96 10.56 10.75
CA TYR A 975 -41.64 11.86 10.80
C TYR A 975 -42.26 12.14 12.17
N GLY A 976 -42.89 11.15 12.80
CA GLY A 976 -43.43 11.28 14.15
C GLY A 976 -42.37 11.60 15.19
N TYR A 977 -41.19 10.97 15.08
CA TYR A 977 -40.04 11.27 15.95
C TYR A 977 -39.60 12.74 15.83
N MET A 978 -39.38 13.20 14.59
CA MET A 978 -38.95 14.58 14.31
C MET A 978 -39.95 15.62 14.83
N ASN A 979 -41.25 15.30 14.83
CA ASN A 979 -42.32 16.18 15.29
C ASN A 979 -42.72 15.96 16.76
N LYS A 980 -41.89 15.24 17.54
CA LYS A 980 -42.09 14.99 18.97
C LYS A 980 -43.44 14.31 19.30
N PHE A 981 -43.89 13.38 18.45
CA PHE A 981 -44.95 12.46 18.83
C PHE A 981 -44.42 11.42 19.80
N LEU A 982 -45.23 11.03 20.77
CA LEU A 982 -45.02 9.81 21.56
C LEU A 982 -45.29 8.61 20.64
N LEU A 983 -44.24 7.87 20.31
CA LEU A 983 -44.25 6.80 19.33
C LEU A 983 -44.57 5.45 20.00
N VAL A 984 -45.69 4.86 19.61
CA VAL A 984 -46.07 3.49 19.96
C VAL A 984 -45.88 2.62 18.72
N HIS A 985 -44.66 2.11 18.52
CA HIS A 985 -44.31 1.35 17.33
C HIS A 985 -44.20 -0.16 17.61
N VAL A 986 -44.83 -0.97 16.76
CA VAL A 986 -44.70 -2.44 16.75
C VAL A 986 -44.14 -2.87 15.40
N PRO A 987 -42.87 -3.33 15.35
CA PRO A 987 -42.18 -3.61 14.09
C PRO A 987 -42.79 -4.73 13.24
N TRP A 988 -43.32 -5.79 13.85
CA TRP A 988 -44.10 -6.83 13.14
C TRP A 988 -44.83 -7.75 14.13
N VAL A 989 -46.17 -7.72 14.11
CA VAL A 989 -47.03 -8.47 15.04
C VAL A 989 -46.92 -9.98 14.84
N GLY A 990 -46.66 -10.44 13.61
CA GLY A 990 -46.56 -11.86 13.29
C GLY A 990 -45.50 -12.61 14.12
N THR A 991 -44.48 -11.89 14.63
CA THR A 991 -43.47 -12.46 15.54
C THR A 991 -44.10 -13.02 16.80
N TRP A 992 -45.00 -12.26 17.43
CA TRP A 992 -45.64 -12.65 18.69
C TRP A 992 -46.55 -13.88 18.55
N MET A 993 -47.13 -14.09 17.35
CA MET A 993 -48.08 -15.18 17.12
C MET A 993 -47.43 -16.44 16.53
N ARG A 994 -46.34 -16.30 15.77
CA ARG A 994 -45.69 -17.42 15.05
C ARG A 994 -44.32 -17.80 15.60
N ARG A 995 -43.61 -16.87 16.25
CA ARG A 995 -42.24 -17.04 16.75
C ARG A 995 -42.08 -16.40 18.14
N CYS A 996 -43.06 -16.61 19.02
CA CYS A 996 -43.00 -16.14 20.40
C CYS A 996 -41.80 -16.76 21.13
N LYS A 997 -41.13 -15.98 21.99
CA LYS A 997 -39.95 -16.46 22.70
C LYS A 997 -40.32 -17.38 23.86
N GLU A 998 -41.26 -16.93 24.68
CA GLU A 998 -41.75 -17.63 25.87
C GLU A 998 -43.20 -17.20 26.13
N TYR A 999 -44.02 -18.12 26.63
CA TYR A 999 -45.40 -17.85 27.00
C TYR A 999 -45.77 -18.60 28.27
N SER A 1000 -46.57 -17.95 29.13
CA SER A 1000 -47.05 -18.51 30.39
C SER A 1000 -48.53 -18.19 30.58
N ASN A 1001 -49.26 -19.02 31.31
CA ASN A 1001 -50.63 -18.69 31.69
C ASN A 1001 -50.67 -17.39 32.49
N SER A 1002 -51.63 -16.54 32.19
CA SER A 1002 -51.77 -15.24 32.85
C SER A 1002 -52.18 -15.42 34.31
N THR A 1003 -51.51 -14.69 35.21
CA THR A 1003 -51.84 -14.70 36.64
C THR A 1003 -52.99 -13.76 36.99
N THR A 1004 -53.32 -12.83 36.09
CA THR A 1004 -54.33 -11.78 36.29
C THR A 1004 -55.65 -12.09 35.59
N LYS A 1005 -55.62 -12.81 34.46
CA LYS A 1005 -56.82 -13.17 33.68
C LYS A 1005 -56.89 -14.67 33.40
N GLU A 1006 -57.94 -15.31 33.90
CA GLU A 1006 -58.15 -16.74 33.70
C GLU A 1006 -58.38 -17.07 32.20
N GLY A 1007 -57.66 -18.07 31.69
CA GLY A 1007 -57.74 -18.50 30.29
C GLY A 1007 -56.96 -17.64 29.29
N TYR A 1008 -56.15 -16.69 29.77
CA TYR A 1008 -55.25 -15.87 28.95
C TYR A 1008 -53.79 -16.35 29.04
N VAL A 1009 -53.01 -15.97 28.04
CA VAL A 1009 -51.57 -16.26 27.97
C VAL A 1009 -50.77 -14.96 27.87
N ASP A 1010 -49.74 -14.86 28.71
CA ASP A 1010 -48.82 -13.72 28.79
C ASP A 1010 -47.55 -14.01 27.98
N LEU A 1011 -47.08 -13.00 27.24
CA LEU A 1011 -45.86 -13.04 26.42
C LEU A 1011 -44.79 -12.14 27.04
N ASN A 1012 -44.36 -12.49 28.25
CA ASN A 1012 -43.58 -11.61 29.12
C ASN A 1012 -42.23 -11.16 28.52
N LEU A 1013 -41.49 -12.07 27.88
CA LEU A 1013 -40.19 -11.72 27.30
C LEU A 1013 -40.32 -10.83 26.05
N ASP A 1014 -41.36 -11.03 25.26
CA ASP A 1014 -41.67 -10.18 24.10
C ASP A 1014 -42.20 -8.81 24.56
N ALA A 1015 -42.96 -8.75 25.65
CA ALA A 1015 -43.40 -7.51 26.29
C ALA A 1015 -42.21 -6.70 26.84
N VAL A 1016 -41.23 -7.32 27.52
CA VAL A 1016 -40.00 -6.63 27.97
C VAL A 1016 -39.20 -6.10 26.78
N THR A 1017 -39.09 -6.90 25.71
CA THR A 1017 -38.39 -6.49 24.49
C THR A 1017 -39.04 -5.23 23.90
N TRP A 1018 -40.38 -5.20 23.87
CA TRP A 1018 -41.13 -4.06 23.39
C TRP A 1018 -41.03 -2.84 24.33
N LEU A 1019 -41.16 -3.01 25.64
CA LEU A 1019 -40.99 -1.91 26.62
C LEU A 1019 -39.60 -1.27 26.55
N THR A 1020 -38.57 -2.09 26.35
CA THR A 1020 -37.20 -1.62 26.14
C THR A 1020 -37.07 -0.81 24.85
N HIS A 1021 -37.72 -1.27 23.77
CA HIS A 1021 -37.77 -0.52 22.51
C HIS A 1021 -38.51 0.82 22.69
N PHE A 1022 -39.67 0.79 23.34
CA PHE A 1022 -40.51 1.96 23.62
C PHE A 1022 -39.78 3.01 24.47
N LYS A 1023 -39.06 2.58 25.52
CA LYS A 1023 -38.23 3.46 26.36
C LYS A 1023 -37.17 4.18 25.54
N HIS A 1024 -36.40 3.45 24.72
CA HIS A 1024 -35.33 4.06 23.93
C HIS A 1024 -35.88 5.01 22.86
N GLN A 1025 -36.99 4.65 22.22
CA GLN A 1025 -37.59 5.45 21.15
C GLN A 1025 -38.16 6.79 21.65
N ASN A 1026 -38.60 6.84 22.92
CA ASN A 1026 -39.30 7.98 23.49
C ASN A 1026 -38.58 8.63 24.68
N LEU A 1027 -37.29 8.33 24.90
CA LEU A 1027 -36.58 8.71 26.13
C LEU A 1027 -36.67 10.22 26.41
N ASP A 1028 -36.52 11.04 25.37
CA ASP A 1028 -36.59 12.50 25.47
C ASP A 1028 -37.96 13.00 25.96
N LEU A 1029 -39.04 12.34 25.54
CA LEU A 1029 -40.41 12.68 25.93
C LEU A 1029 -40.78 12.09 27.29
N LEU A 1030 -40.33 10.86 27.59
CA LEU A 1030 -40.60 10.18 28.86
C LEU A 1030 -39.91 10.85 30.07
N ASN A 1031 -38.88 11.66 29.82
CA ASN A 1031 -38.24 12.48 30.84
C ASN A 1031 -39.07 13.73 31.23
N ASN A 1032 -40.12 14.08 30.47
CA ASN A 1032 -41.00 15.20 30.80
C ASN A 1032 -41.75 14.92 32.11
N PRO A 1033 -41.64 15.78 33.15
CA PRO A 1033 -42.32 15.60 34.43
C PRO A 1033 -43.86 15.63 34.32
N GLU A 1034 -44.44 16.07 33.21
CA GLU A 1034 -45.90 16.16 33.02
C GLU A 1034 -46.57 14.81 32.69
N LEU A 1035 -45.80 13.82 32.22
CA LEU A 1035 -46.26 12.48 31.87
C LEU A 1035 -46.33 11.57 33.11
N VAL A 1036 -47.40 11.72 33.87
CA VAL A 1036 -47.65 10.98 35.12
C VAL A 1036 -48.83 10.02 35.00
N THR A 1037 -48.81 8.93 35.77
CA THR A 1037 -49.89 7.95 35.82
C THR A 1037 -51.15 8.54 36.45
N ALA A 1038 -52.30 8.37 35.77
CA ALA A 1038 -53.60 8.83 36.24
C ALA A 1038 -54.28 7.82 37.18
N THR A 1039 -53.90 6.55 37.09
CA THR A 1039 -54.44 5.45 37.89
C THR A 1039 -53.37 4.79 38.78
N GLU A 1040 -53.81 4.09 39.82
CA GLU A 1040 -52.96 3.30 40.71
C GLU A 1040 -52.98 1.83 40.26
N TYR A 1041 -51.80 1.24 40.10
CA TYR A 1041 -51.64 -0.15 39.65
C TYR A 1041 -51.10 -1.03 40.76
N THR A 1042 -51.77 -2.14 41.04
CA THR A 1042 -51.37 -3.12 42.06
C THR A 1042 -50.85 -4.39 41.37
N TRP A 1043 -49.55 -4.69 41.54
CA TRP A 1043 -48.89 -5.84 40.89
C TRP A 1043 -48.81 -7.06 41.80
N SER A 1044 -48.55 -6.80 43.09
CA SER A 1044 -48.54 -7.80 44.15
C SER A 1044 -48.94 -7.18 45.49
N LYS A 1045 -49.09 -7.99 46.54
CA LYS A 1045 -49.35 -7.49 47.90
C LYS A 1045 -48.27 -6.52 48.43
N ARG A 1046 -47.09 -6.48 47.82
CA ARG A 1046 -45.94 -5.66 48.24
C ARG A 1046 -45.52 -4.60 47.22
N GLU A 1047 -45.95 -4.71 45.96
CA GLU A 1047 -45.51 -3.85 44.86
C GLU A 1047 -46.71 -3.14 44.26
N ILE A 1048 -46.74 -1.81 44.41
CA ILE A 1048 -47.82 -0.92 43.97
C ILE A 1048 -47.16 0.27 43.27
N THR A 1049 -47.69 0.66 42.11
CA THR A 1049 -47.33 1.90 41.42
C THR A 1049 -48.40 2.95 41.74
N PRO A 1050 -48.09 3.94 42.61
CA PRO A 1050 -49.09 4.91 43.04
C PRO A 1050 -49.49 5.86 41.90
N LYS A 1051 -50.70 6.41 42.01
CA LYS A 1051 -51.16 7.49 41.12
C LYS A 1051 -50.21 8.70 41.22
N GLY A 1052 -49.83 9.26 40.08
CA GLY A 1052 -48.91 10.41 39.98
C GLY A 1052 -47.44 10.04 39.81
N SER A 1053 -47.08 8.75 39.75
CA SER A 1053 -45.73 8.30 39.35
C SER A 1053 -45.43 8.65 37.90
N LYS A 1054 -44.15 8.75 37.48
CA LYS A 1054 -43.85 9.05 36.07
C LYS A 1054 -44.18 7.85 35.19
N LEU A 1055 -44.61 8.11 33.95
CA LEU A 1055 -44.83 7.05 32.97
C LEU A 1055 -43.56 6.21 32.72
N LEU A 1056 -42.38 6.83 32.83
CA LEU A 1056 -41.09 6.14 32.77
C LEU A 1056 -40.93 5.09 33.88
N ASP A 1057 -41.36 5.41 35.12
CA ASP A 1057 -41.24 4.51 36.27
C ASP A 1057 -42.11 3.25 36.08
N LEU A 1058 -43.29 3.41 35.46
CA LEU A 1058 -44.18 2.32 35.07
C LEU A 1058 -43.54 1.42 34.00
N VAL A 1059 -42.86 2.01 33.00
CA VAL A 1059 -42.14 1.27 31.96
C VAL A 1059 -40.94 0.52 32.54
N GLU A 1060 -40.16 1.16 33.42
CA GLU A 1060 -39.02 0.53 34.09
C GLU A 1060 -39.43 -0.59 35.04
N HIS A 1061 -40.58 -0.46 35.71
CA HIS A 1061 -41.15 -1.54 36.50
C HIS A 1061 -41.37 -2.80 35.65
N GLY A 1062 -42.00 -2.66 34.48
CA GLY A 1062 -42.22 -3.79 33.56
C GLY A 1062 -40.93 -4.41 32.98
N ILE A 1063 -39.87 -3.61 32.79
CA ILE A 1063 -38.56 -4.10 32.35
C ILE A 1063 -37.86 -4.88 33.47
N ASN A 1064 -37.87 -4.35 34.69
CA ASN A 1064 -37.19 -4.95 35.85
C ASN A 1064 -37.96 -6.16 36.42
N ARG A 1065 -39.28 -6.20 36.24
CA ARG A 1065 -40.17 -7.26 36.71
C ARG A 1065 -40.83 -7.97 35.53
N VAL A 1066 -40.07 -8.84 34.88
CA VAL A 1066 -40.49 -9.61 33.69
C VAL A 1066 -41.84 -10.31 33.88
N LYS A 1067 -42.15 -10.82 35.07
CA LYS A 1067 -43.41 -11.52 35.38
C LYS A 1067 -44.66 -10.69 35.07
N TYR A 1068 -44.60 -9.37 35.28
CA TYR A 1068 -45.74 -8.45 35.10
C TYR A 1068 -45.64 -7.66 33.79
N ALA A 1069 -44.66 -7.95 32.93
CA ALA A 1069 -44.37 -7.13 31.76
C ALA A 1069 -45.55 -7.04 30.78
N SER A 1070 -46.29 -8.14 30.55
CA SER A 1070 -47.45 -8.14 29.66
C SER A 1070 -48.57 -7.23 30.17
N ASP A 1071 -48.85 -7.27 31.48
CA ASP A 1071 -49.84 -6.41 32.13
C ASP A 1071 -49.36 -4.95 32.20
N CYS A 1072 -48.05 -4.71 32.38
CA CYS A 1072 -47.46 -3.38 32.30
C CYS A 1072 -47.67 -2.73 30.93
N VAL A 1073 -47.59 -3.49 29.83
CA VAL A 1073 -47.87 -2.96 28.48
C VAL A 1073 -49.34 -2.53 28.34
N VAL A 1074 -50.27 -3.28 28.94
CA VAL A 1074 -51.70 -2.91 28.96
C VAL A 1074 -51.90 -1.61 29.75
N ALA A 1075 -51.30 -1.52 30.94
CA ALA A 1075 -51.33 -0.30 31.76
C ALA A 1075 -50.74 0.92 31.04
N VAL A 1076 -49.57 0.76 30.39
CA VAL A 1076 -48.94 1.82 29.59
C VAL A 1076 -49.85 2.27 28.45
N ALA A 1077 -50.51 1.34 27.75
CA ALA A 1077 -51.43 1.66 26.66
C ALA A 1077 -52.67 2.43 27.15
N GLU A 1078 -53.19 2.11 28.34
CA GLU A 1078 -54.31 2.84 28.95
C GLU A 1078 -53.91 4.26 29.39
N GLU A 1079 -52.75 4.42 30.04
CA GLU A 1079 -52.23 5.72 30.44
C GLU A 1079 -51.94 6.63 29.23
N ILE A 1080 -51.39 6.09 28.13
CA ILE A 1080 -51.15 6.86 26.91
C ILE A 1080 -52.46 7.46 26.37
N LYS A 1081 -53.57 6.71 26.42
CA LYS A 1081 -54.87 7.21 25.95
C LYS A 1081 -55.38 8.35 26.83
N LEU A 1082 -55.23 8.22 28.15
CA LEU A 1082 -55.63 9.25 29.10
C LEU A 1082 -54.76 10.51 28.95
N LEU A 1083 -53.44 10.35 28.88
CA LEU A 1083 -52.47 11.43 28.70
C LEU A 1083 -52.68 12.17 27.38
N SER A 1084 -52.92 11.43 26.29
CA SER A 1084 -53.16 12.03 24.99
C SER A 1084 -54.48 12.79 24.95
N SER A 1085 -55.56 12.21 25.49
CA SER A 1085 -56.87 12.87 25.59
C SER A 1085 -56.85 14.11 26.49
N SER A 1086 -55.95 14.15 27.47
CA SER A 1086 -55.71 15.32 28.33
C SER A 1086 -54.85 16.41 27.68
N GLY A 1087 -54.39 16.21 26.43
CA GLY A 1087 -53.57 17.18 25.70
C GLY A 1087 -52.09 17.18 26.04
N LYS A 1088 -51.63 16.36 27.00
CA LYS A 1088 -50.25 16.34 27.50
C LYS A 1088 -49.23 15.75 26.53
N CYS A 1089 -49.67 14.87 25.62
CA CYS A 1089 -48.82 14.33 24.57
C CYS A 1089 -49.60 14.05 23.28
N ARG A 1090 -48.95 14.24 22.14
CA ARG A 1090 -49.45 13.79 20.83
C ARG A 1090 -48.96 12.37 20.58
N THR A 1091 -49.84 11.44 20.25
CA THR A 1091 -49.46 10.03 20.14
C THR A 1091 -49.55 9.53 18.71
N LEU A 1092 -48.52 8.84 18.23
CA LEU A 1092 -48.52 8.13 16.95
C LEU A 1092 -48.38 6.62 17.21
N VAL A 1093 -49.44 5.88 16.89
CA VAL A 1093 -49.46 4.42 16.99
C VAL A 1093 -49.17 3.84 15.61
N ALA A 1094 -48.07 3.12 15.48
CA ALA A 1094 -47.62 2.51 14.22
C ALA A 1094 -47.47 1.00 14.38
N VAL A 1095 -48.29 0.20 13.69
CA VAL A 1095 -48.26 -1.27 13.83
C VAL A 1095 -48.13 -1.94 12.47
N ASP A 1096 -47.06 -2.71 12.29
CA ASP A 1096 -46.85 -3.49 11.06
C ASP A 1096 -47.46 -4.90 11.16
N GLY A 1097 -48.17 -5.34 10.11
CA GLY A 1097 -48.81 -6.65 10.04
C GLY A 1097 -49.99 -6.80 11.01
N TYR A 1098 -50.80 -5.75 11.15
CA TYR A 1098 -51.90 -5.65 12.14
C TYR A 1098 -52.93 -6.79 12.02
N ASN A 1099 -53.12 -7.34 10.83
CA ASN A 1099 -54.01 -8.46 10.59
C ASN A 1099 -53.60 -9.77 11.30
N ALA A 1100 -52.36 -9.89 11.78
CA ALA A 1100 -51.94 -11.02 12.62
C ALA A 1100 -52.74 -11.12 13.94
N PHE A 1101 -53.33 -10.02 14.44
CA PHE A 1101 -54.20 -10.04 15.63
C PHE A 1101 -55.55 -10.72 15.40
N PHE A 1102 -55.95 -10.97 14.15
CA PHE A 1102 -57.25 -11.57 13.83
C PHE A 1102 -57.13 -12.92 13.14
N TYR A 1103 -55.92 -13.36 12.84
CA TYR A 1103 -55.68 -14.66 12.21
C TYR A 1103 -55.83 -15.80 13.23
N PRO A 1104 -56.71 -16.80 12.99
CA PRO A 1104 -57.08 -17.77 14.02
C PRO A 1104 -55.98 -18.76 14.37
N HIS A 1105 -55.02 -19.01 13.48
CA HIS A 1105 -53.95 -19.98 13.67
C HIS A 1105 -52.68 -19.32 14.23
N THR A 1106 -52.43 -19.54 15.52
CA THR A 1106 -51.18 -19.15 16.20
C THR A 1106 -50.30 -20.38 16.46
N ARG A 1107 -49.07 -20.15 16.92
CA ARG A 1107 -48.17 -21.19 17.46
C ARG A 1107 -48.02 -21.10 18.98
N VAL A 1108 -48.99 -20.48 19.65
CA VAL A 1108 -49.07 -20.37 21.11
C VAL A 1108 -50.05 -21.43 21.61
N TYR A 1109 -49.67 -22.18 22.64
CA TYR A 1109 -50.46 -23.27 23.17
C TYR A 1109 -50.74 -23.08 24.66
N THR A 1110 -51.84 -23.62 25.15
CA THR A 1110 -52.06 -23.74 26.60
C THR A 1110 -51.26 -24.92 27.17
N GLU A 1111 -51.21 -25.04 28.51
CA GLU A 1111 -50.64 -26.24 29.17
C GLU A 1111 -51.29 -27.55 28.72
N LYS A 1112 -52.55 -27.49 28.25
CA LYS A 1112 -53.30 -28.61 27.68
C LYS A 1112 -53.01 -28.86 26.19
N LYS A 1113 -52.03 -28.13 25.60
CA LYS A 1113 -51.68 -28.15 24.17
C LYS A 1113 -52.78 -27.68 23.22
N GLU A 1114 -53.74 -26.89 23.71
CA GLU A 1114 -54.76 -26.27 22.86
C GLU A 1114 -54.21 -24.99 22.23
N VAL A 1115 -54.51 -24.74 20.95
CA VAL A 1115 -54.06 -23.52 20.26
C VAL A 1115 -54.77 -22.30 20.86
N VAL A 1116 -54.00 -21.27 21.22
CA VAL A 1116 -54.51 -20.03 21.82
C VAL A 1116 -54.78 -19.02 20.72
N HIS A 1117 -56.03 -18.56 20.61
CA HIS A 1117 -56.36 -17.50 19.67
C HIS A 1117 -55.73 -16.15 20.07
N PRO A 1118 -55.40 -15.26 19.10
CA PRO A 1118 -54.72 -13.99 19.39
C PRO A 1118 -55.45 -13.07 20.38
N HIS A 1119 -56.77 -13.15 20.47
CA HIS A 1119 -57.59 -12.35 21.40
C HIS A 1119 -57.44 -12.80 22.87
N LYS A 1120 -56.96 -14.04 23.11
CA LYS A 1120 -56.63 -14.58 24.44
C LYS A 1120 -55.16 -14.36 24.83
N VAL A 1121 -54.43 -13.59 24.05
CA VAL A 1121 -53.06 -13.17 24.36
C VAL A 1121 -53.09 -11.77 24.98
N THR A 1122 -52.60 -11.62 26.20
CA THR A 1122 -52.69 -10.36 26.98
C THR A 1122 -52.04 -9.19 26.26
N LEU A 1123 -50.86 -9.41 25.65
CA LEU A 1123 -50.12 -8.39 24.90
C LEU A 1123 -50.92 -7.82 23.70
N SER A 1124 -51.74 -8.64 23.02
CA SER A 1124 -52.59 -8.18 21.92
C SER A 1124 -53.65 -7.18 22.37
N GLN A 1125 -54.13 -7.31 23.61
CA GLN A 1125 -55.22 -6.48 24.12
C GLN A 1125 -54.81 -5.00 24.18
N ALA A 1126 -53.56 -4.72 24.56
CA ALA A 1126 -53.03 -3.35 24.63
C ALA A 1126 -53.16 -2.62 23.28
N PHE A 1127 -52.69 -3.26 22.21
CA PHE A 1127 -52.70 -2.65 20.87
C PHE A 1127 -54.08 -2.63 20.23
N LEU A 1128 -54.92 -3.64 20.48
CA LEU A 1128 -56.34 -3.60 20.09
C LEU A 1128 -57.08 -2.46 20.81
N ALA A 1129 -56.76 -2.19 22.08
CA ALA A 1129 -57.36 -1.10 22.86
C ALA A 1129 -56.92 0.29 22.39
N LEU A 1130 -55.69 0.46 21.90
CA LEU A 1130 -55.17 1.72 21.33
C LEU A 1130 -55.87 2.10 20.02
N THR A 1131 -56.33 1.12 19.24
CA THR A 1131 -57.02 1.37 17.96
C THR A 1131 -58.52 1.68 18.10
N LYS A 1132 -59.08 1.69 19.31
CA LYS A 1132 -60.49 2.05 19.55
C LYS A 1132 -60.67 3.58 19.53
N HIS A 1133 -61.86 4.05 19.13
CA HIS A 1133 -62.18 5.48 18.99
C HIS A 1133 -62.37 6.26 20.31
N ASN A 1134 -62.04 5.68 21.46
CA ASN A 1134 -62.37 6.24 22.78
C ASN A 1134 -61.30 7.19 23.34
N TRP A 1135 -60.49 7.83 22.48
CA TRP A 1135 -59.48 8.81 22.87
C TRP A 1135 -59.16 9.77 21.71
N THR A 1136 -58.59 10.93 22.02
CA THR A 1136 -58.31 12.02 21.08
C THR A 1136 -56.81 12.36 21.06
N ASN A 1137 -56.39 13.28 20.20
CA ASN A 1137 -55.00 13.78 20.11
C ASN A 1137 -53.94 12.72 19.71
N GLY A 1138 -54.37 11.70 18.97
CA GLY A 1138 -53.47 10.72 18.38
C GLY A 1138 -53.90 10.23 17.01
N VAL A 1139 -52.97 9.54 16.35
CA VAL A 1139 -53.14 8.95 15.02
C VAL A 1139 -52.68 7.50 15.05
N CYS A 1140 -53.46 6.60 14.46
CA CYS A 1140 -53.10 5.20 14.25
C CYS A 1140 -52.79 4.95 12.78
N VAL A 1141 -51.59 4.45 12.49
CA VAL A 1141 -51.16 4.02 11.15
C VAL A 1141 -50.83 2.54 11.21
N LEU A 1142 -51.64 1.74 10.54
CA LEU A 1142 -51.61 0.29 10.58
C LEU A 1142 -51.28 -0.22 9.19
N THR A 1143 -50.53 -1.30 9.07
CA THR A 1143 -50.36 -2.00 7.79
C THR A 1143 -51.06 -3.37 7.86
N VAL A 1144 -51.58 -3.82 6.73
CA VAL A 1144 -52.01 -5.21 6.54
C VAL A 1144 -51.04 -5.94 5.63
N ASP A 1145 -50.69 -7.18 5.99
CA ASP A 1145 -49.69 -7.98 5.28
C ASP A 1145 -50.20 -9.37 4.94
N GLU A 1146 -50.06 -9.79 3.68
CA GLU A 1146 -50.40 -11.14 3.21
C GLU A 1146 -49.55 -12.21 3.90
N ILE A 1147 -48.29 -11.89 4.24
CA ILE A 1147 -47.37 -12.83 4.91
C ILE A 1147 -47.87 -13.22 6.30
N ALA A 1148 -48.69 -12.38 6.94
CA ALA A 1148 -49.28 -12.66 8.25
C ALA A 1148 -50.39 -13.73 8.21
N VAL A 1149 -50.92 -14.05 7.03
CA VAL A 1149 -51.91 -15.11 6.77
C VAL A 1149 -51.21 -16.35 6.21
N GLY A 1150 -51.76 -17.55 6.39
CA GLY A 1150 -51.22 -18.78 5.80
C GLY A 1150 -51.41 -18.79 4.28
N GLU A 1151 -50.50 -19.42 3.53
CA GLU A 1151 -50.53 -19.42 2.05
C GLU A 1151 -51.86 -19.94 1.47
N LYS A 1152 -52.51 -20.89 2.15
CA LYS A 1152 -53.81 -21.44 1.73
C LYS A 1152 -54.96 -20.44 1.85
N ASP A 1153 -54.82 -19.44 2.71
CA ASP A 1153 -55.85 -18.46 3.04
C ASP A 1153 -55.54 -17.06 2.46
N GLN A 1154 -54.48 -16.94 1.65
CA GLN A 1154 -54.11 -15.70 0.94
C GLN A 1154 -54.97 -15.53 -0.32
N SER A 1155 -56.19 -15.00 -0.14
CA SER A 1155 -57.11 -14.76 -1.28
C SER A 1155 -56.88 -13.41 -1.97
N SER A 1156 -56.53 -12.36 -1.22
CA SER A 1156 -56.34 -10.99 -1.75
C SER A 1156 -55.61 -10.07 -0.76
N HIS A 1157 -54.87 -9.09 -1.27
CA HIS A 1157 -54.18 -8.06 -0.48
C HIS A 1157 -55.09 -6.98 0.10
N PHE A 1158 -56.37 -6.92 -0.30
CA PHE A 1158 -57.30 -5.91 0.19
C PHE A 1158 -57.60 -6.10 1.69
N PRO A 1159 -57.77 -5.01 2.48
CA PRO A 1159 -57.97 -5.08 3.93
C PRO A 1159 -59.12 -5.99 4.37
N ARG A 1160 -60.23 -6.01 3.62
CA ARG A 1160 -61.41 -6.84 3.94
C ARG A 1160 -61.10 -8.34 4.02
N TYR A 1161 -60.23 -8.83 3.15
CA TYR A 1161 -59.85 -10.25 3.08
C TYR A 1161 -58.78 -10.57 4.11
N LEU A 1162 -57.77 -9.70 4.25
CA LEU A 1162 -56.67 -9.93 5.20
C LEU A 1162 -57.07 -9.81 6.67
N LEU A 1163 -57.98 -8.90 7.02
CA LEU A 1163 -58.45 -8.69 8.39
C LEU A 1163 -59.61 -9.62 8.79
N GLY A 1164 -60.25 -10.26 7.81
CA GLY A 1164 -61.50 -10.99 8.01
C GLY A 1164 -62.66 -10.08 8.45
N LYS A 1165 -63.78 -10.68 8.86
CA LYS A 1165 -64.97 -9.93 9.32
C LYS A 1165 -64.70 -9.20 10.65
N SER A 1166 -64.13 -9.90 11.64
CA SER A 1166 -63.87 -9.35 12.96
C SER A 1166 -62.86 -8.21 12.97
N GLY A 1167 -61.77 -8.31 12.18
CA GLY A 1167 -60.76 -7.26 12.12
C GLY A 1167 -61.22 -6.03 11.35
N PHE A 1168 -62.02 -6.22 10.31
CA PHE A 1168 -62.61 -5.11 9.54
C PHE A 1168 -63.62 -4.33 10.39
N GLU A 1169 -64.55 -5.02 11.08
CA GLU A 1169 -65.53 -4.41 11.98
C GLU A 1169 -64.87 -3.69 13.17
N HIS A 1170 -63.76 -4.21 13.71
CA HIS A 1170 -63.01 -3.55 14.78
C HIS A 1170 -62.32 -2.25 14.33
N LEU A 1171 -61.86 -2.19 13.07
CA LEU A 1171 -61.20 -1.02 12.51
C LEU A 1171 -62.13 -0.02 11.83
N ASP A 1172 -63.38 -0.36 11.59
CA ASP A 1172 -64.35 0.56 10.97
C ASP A 1172 -64.74 1.70 11.93
N PRO A 1173 -64.82 2.98 11.49
CA PRO A 1173 -64.28 3.55 10.24
C PRO A 1173 -62.75 3.74 10.24
N PHE A 1174 -62.12 3.47 9.09
CA PHE A 1174 -60.71 3.76 8.81
C PHE A 1174 -60.50 4.27 7.38
N ILE A 1175 -59.36 4.92 7.15
CA ILE A 1175 -58.94 5.43 5.84
C ILE A 1175 -58.01 4.40 5.19
N PRO A 1176 -58.43 3.72 4.10
CA PRO A 1176 -57.56 2.82 3.36
C PRO A 1176 -56.55 3.61 2.51
N VAL A 1177 -55.27 3.26 2.61
CA VAL A 1177 -54.17 3.88 1.86
C VAL A 1177 -53.45 2.80 1.05
N GLU A 1178 -53.65 2.81 -0.27
CA GLU A 1178 -52.97 1.88 -1.17
C GLU A 1178 -51.53 2.33 -1.44
N ILE A 1179 -50.60 1.37 -1.51
CA ILE A 1179 -49.23 1.60 -2.01
C ILE A 1179 -49.08 0.85 -3.34
N PRO A 1180 -49.03 1.60 -4.46
CA PRO A 1180 -48.85 1.01 -5.78
C PRO A 1180 -47.41 0.56 -6.00
N ASP A 1181 -47.21 -0.17 -7.10
CA ASP A 1181 -45.89 -0.53 -7.62
C ASP A 1181 -45.18 0.74 -8.14
N TYR A 1182 -43.86 0.66 -8.37
CA TYR A 1182 -43.09 1.84 -8.79
C TYR A 1182 -43.56 2.43 -10.11
N THR A 1183 -43.57 3.76 -10.18
CA THR A 1183 -43.67 4.44 -11.47
C THR A 1183 -42.35 4.34 -12.24
N ASN A 1184 -42.39 4.56 -13.55
CA ASN A 1184 -41.19 4.59 -14.39
C ASN A 1184 -40.11 5.55 -13.88
N LYS A 1185 -40.53 6.70 -13.32
CA LYS A 1185 -39.61 7.70 -12.78
C LYS A 1185 -38.94 7.21 -11.50
N GLU A 1186 -39.73 6.67 -10.57
CA GLU A 1186 -39.24 6.14 -9.29
C GLU A 1186 -38.31 4.93 -9.49
N PHE A 1187 -38.65 4.04 -10.41
CA PHE A 1187 -37.78 2.91 -10.79
C PHE A 1187 -36.44 3.41 -11.33
N THR A 1188 -36.45 4.39 -12.23
CA THR A 1188 -35.22 4.94 -12.81
C THR A 1188 -34.36 5.60 -11.73
N SER A 1189 -34.98 6.41 -10.85
CA SER A 1189 -34.27 7.03 -9.72
C SER A 1189 -33.71 6.00 -8.73
N CYS A 1190 -34.44 4.91 -8.47
CA CYS A 1190 -33.97 3.80 -7.65
C CYS A 1190 -32.77 3.08 -8.29
N MET A 1191 -32.83 2.86 -9.61
CA MET A 1191 -31.74 2.23 -10.35
C MET A 1191 -30.49 3.11 -10.40
N ASP A 1192 -30.66 4.42 -10.63
CA ASP A 1192 -29.57 5.39 -10.57
C ASP A 1192 -28.91 5.38 -9.19
N TYR A 1193 -29.70 5.31 -8.11
CA TYR A 1193 -29.19 5.16 -6.75
C TYR A 1193 -28.35 3.88 -6.58
N TYR A 1194 -28.80 2.74 -7.11
CA TYR A 1194 -28.03 1.48 -7.03
C TYR A 1194 -26.76 1.49 -7.89
N LYS A 1195 -26.82 2.11 -9.08
CA LYS A 1195 -25.65 2.29 -9.96
C LYS A 1195 -24.61 3.20 -9.30
N ASP A 1196 -25.04 4.32 -8.71
CA ASP A 1196 -24.17 5.26 -8.00
C ASP A 1196 -23.48 4.60 -6.80
N ARG A 1197 -24.20 3.74 -6.07
CA ARG A 1197 -23.64 2.92 -4.98
C ARG A 1197 -22.82 1.71 -5.45
N LYS A 1198 -22.69 1.51 -6.76
CA LYS A 1198 -22.01 0.36 -7.39
C LYS A 1198 -22.57 -0.99 -6.95
N TRP A 1199 -23.85 -1.00 -6.60
CA TRP A 1199 -24.58 -2.24 -6.28
C TRP A 1199 -24.90 -3.01 -7.56
N VAL A 1200 -25.21 -2.30 -8.65
CA VAL A 1200 -25.47 -2.84 -9.98
C VAL A 1200 -24.41 -2.31 -10.95
N ARG A 1201 -23.87 -3.18 -11.82
CA ARG A 1201 -22.92 -2.79 -12.87
C ARG A 1201 -23.70 -2.25 -14.08
N ASP A 1202 -23.25 -1.11 -14.61
CA ASP A 1202 -23.93 -0.45 -15.73
C ASP A 1202 -23.56 -1.13 -17.06
N PHE A 1203 -24.53 -1.87 -17.63
CA PHE A 1203 -24.43 -2.46 -18.96
C PHE A 1203 -25.57 -1.92 -19.83
N PRO A 1204 -25.35 -1.69 -21.14
CA PRO A 1204 -26.39 -1.20 -22.02
C PRO A 1204 -27.56 -2.20 -22.09
N GLY A 1205 -28.78 -1.74 -21.77
CA GLY A 1205 -30.02 -2.54 -21.82
C GLY A 1205 -30.48 -3.14 -20.49
N ILE A 1206 -29.67 -3.07 -19.43
CA ILE A 1206 -30.00 -3.69 -18.13
C ILE A 1206 -31.25 -3.08 -17.48
N ASP A 1207 -31.47 -1.78 -17.65
CA ASP A 1207 -32.61 -1.08 -17.05
C ASP A 1207 -33.94 -1.54 -17.65
N ASP A 1208 -33.95 -1.83 -18.96
CA ASP A 1208 -35.13 -2.31 -19.67
C ASP A 1208 -35.42 -3.79 -19.34
N GLU A 1209 -34.39 -4.62 -19.20
CA GLU A 1209 -34.50 -6.02 -18.77
C GLU A 1209 -34.98 -6.13 -17.31
N LEU A 1210 -34.41 -5.31 -16.41
CA LEU A 1210 -34.83 -5.23 -15.01
C LEU A 1210 -36.25 -4.65 -14.88
N ARG A 1211 -36.63 -3.70 -15.75
CA ARG A 1211 -37.99 -3.17 -15.80
C ARG A 1211 -38.99 -4.27 -16.18
N ALA A 1212 -38.65 -5.10 -17.17
CA ALA A 1212 -39.50 -6.20 -17.62
C ALA A 1212 -39.59 -7.33 -16.58
N THR A 1213 -38.47 -7.72 -15.96
CA THR A 1213 -38.43 -8.84 -15.00
C THR A 1213 -38.97 -8.49 -13.60
N SER A 1214 -38.77 -7.26 -13.13
CA SER A 1214 -39.24 -6.86 -11.79
C SER A 1214 -40.73 -6.48 -11.74
N GLY A 1215 -41.35 -6.19 -12.89
CA GLY A 1215 -42.75 -5.73 -12.95
C GLY A 1215 -43.01 -4.47 -12.11
N PHE A 1216 -41.99 -3.64 -11.88
CA PHE A 1216 -42.02 -2.46 -10.99
C PHE A 1216 -42.25 -2.74 -9.50
N ILE A 1217 -42.25 -4.00 -9.06
CA ILE A 1217 -42.43 -4.33 -7.65
C ILE A 1217 -41.11 -4.12 -6.90
N PHE A 1218 -41.13 -3.22 -5.92
CA PHE A 1218 -39.97 -2.82 -5.11
C PHE A 1218 -39.11 -3.99 -4.61
N PHE A 1219 -39.73 -5.01 -4.03
CA PHE A 1219 -39.01 -6.18 -3.51
C PHE A 1219 -38.27 -6.96 -4.61
N PHE A 1220 -38.89 -7.16 -5.78
CA PHE A 1220 -38.26 -7.87 -6.89
C PHE A 1220 -37.09 -7.08 -7.48
N VAL A 1221 -37.20 -5.74 -7.56
CA VAL A 1221 -36.08 -4.88 -7.95
C VAL A 1221 -34.87 -5.12 -7.05
N ILE A 1222 -35.06 -5.07 -5.72
CA ILE A 1222 -33.97 -5.31 -4.76
C ILE A 1222 -33.40 -6.72 -4.86
N PHE A 1223 -34.28 -7.72 -4.95
CA PHE A 1223 -33.90 -9.13 -4.98
C PHE A 1223 -33.05 -9.45 -6.22
N ILE A 1224 -33.49 -9.01 -7.40
CA ILE A 1224 -32.77 -9.25 -8.66
C ILE A 1224 -31.45 -8.47 -8.68
N CYS A 1225 -31.44 -7.20 -8.24
CA CYS A 1225 -30.22 -6.40 -8.16
C CYS A 1225 -29.19 -6.96 -7.16
N ARG A 1226 -29.64 -7.63 -6.09
CA ARG A 1226 -28.75 -8.32 -5.15
C ARG A 1226 -28.10 -9.56 -5.77
N ASP A 1227 -28.88 -10.37 -6.50
CA ASP A 1227 -28.39 -11.64 -7.02
C ASP A 1227 -27.54 -11.47 -8.30
N PHE A 1228 -27.69 -10.36 -9.05
CA PHE A 1228 -26.82 -9.97 -10.18
C PHE A 1228 -25.34 -9.74 -9.79
N VAL A 1229 -25.03 -9.66 -8.49
CA VAL A 1229 -23.66 -9.59 -7.96
C VAL A 1229 -22.90 -10.92 -8.14
N LEU A 1230 -23.60 -12.03 -8.39
CA LEU A 1230 -23.01 -13.33 -8.71
C LEU A 1230 -22.87 -13.50 -10.23
N ASN A 1231 -21.63 -13.49 -10.74
CA ASN A 1231 -21.26 -13.67 -12.15
C ASN A 1231 -22.03 -14.83 -12.84
N ILE A 1232 -23.13 -14.52 -13.53
CA ILE A 1232 -23.73 -15.44 -14.50
C ILE A 1232 -23.66 -14.76 -15.87
N SER A 1233 -22.98 -15.43 -16.80
CA SER A 1233 -22.90 -15.02 -18.20
C SER A 1233 -24.28 -15.01 -18.86
N PRO A 1234 -24.51 -14.17 -19.90
CA PRO A 1234 -25.82 -14.00 -20.54
C PRO A 1234 -26.54 -15.25 -21.10
N PRO A 1235 -25.88 -16.34 -21.56
CA PRO A 1235 -26.62 -17.42 -22.22
C PRO A 1235 -27.42 -18.32 -21.27
N PHE A 1236 -27.23 -18.20 -19.94
CA PHE A 1236 -27.97 -19.02 -18.98
C PHE A 1236 -29.34 -18.44 -18.59
N PHE A 1237 -29.57 -17.15 -18.80
CA PHE A 1237 -30.81 -16.48 -18.40
C PHE A 1237 -31.98 -16.79 -19.37
N SER A 1238 -31.69 -16.99 -20.65
CA SER A 1238 -32.68 -17.43 -21.65
C SER A 1238 -33.17 -18.86 -21.44
N LEU A 1239 -32.41 -19.71 -20.74
CA LEU A 1239 -32.78 -21.11 -20.48
C LEU A 1239 -33.68 -21.26 -19.24
N LEU A 1240 -33.54 -20.36 -18.27
CA LEU A 1240 -34.35 -20.38 -17.04
C LEU A 1240 -35.78 -19.87 -17.25
N LEU A 1241 -35.99 -19.03 -18.27
CA LEU A 1241 -37.27 -18.46 -18.66
C LEU A 1241 -38.15 -19.42 -19.50
N MET A 1242 -37.61 -20.57 -19.92
CA MET A 1242 -38.37 -21.65 -20.56
C MET A 1242 -38.80 -22.75 -19.58
N LEU A 1243 -38.36 -22.70 -18.31
CA LEU A 1243 -38.59 -23.74 -17.30
C LEU A 1243 -39.41 -23.28 -16.08
N PHE A 1244 -39.86 -22.03 -16.07
CA PHE A 1244 -40.92 -21.49 -15.19
C PHE A 1244 -42.03 -20.92 -16.06
#